data_AF-A0AB73RFN5-F1
#
_entry.id   AF-A0AB73RFN5-F1
#
_cell.length_a   1.000
_cell.length_b   1.000
_cell.length_c   1.000
_cell.angle_alpha   90.00
_cell.angle_beta   90.00
_cell.angle_gamma   90.00
#
_symmetry.space_group_name_H-M   'P 1'
#
loop_
_entity.id
_entity.type
_entity.pdbx_description
1 polymer ?
#
loop_
_entity_poly.entity_id
_entity_poly.type
_entity_poly.pdbx_seq_one_letter_code
_entity_poly.pdbx_strand_id
1 'polypeptide(L)'
;MERKHHINSSINADERMQLNEEIDLIYGGITKNAINHRDLVDDFNEFLERYGMDKVALEKMILDGDTNALHVVEKMISDFLVANPSSFDEVIAARLGENTLREFNQKIKTKLDATDTFQKVKLTDDVGLALSVTDVTELTGKSGFFRYIAGAKGMPPSSTEGVGFFVANNKTGVSVLAMDKTTKRLFLRLDTEWRALAFEGAYDDIKQEVNNVKGAHTSLEVAIRSMIPYNSVKYYGNDNAAFQKALDESEGKTLDIPAGKYTIGDLNIPSNLSIRADPNAIFILKAGSTTFFNNKDTVNIGGYDKTRGITFKGGKFDIQKMKDAKIFVLSHCQDVKIDTKVINGGESQSYVVLNAVKDAEINIEAADCTATTSTGATVGLYVFNDKNTITNQNAKPYDLTPCDNINVNLKLKNVKKGFAEITPIDKIIHKNINYEVQAENVMEELGLFNNVSYFKTGKVIGNDIGHGLIFQILNDTCEDFTIEGVNIRNGKSKETSRGIWFKSKEGDNAPQYKNIRMNNPVVRTVSKGIVTDYGYSAKITNPDVQDCWEDGVWNYFTLDWGLSGGTVKNNNKNGWDSRADIHIGELNIAGGTKKVFRAMLSNVQARTIRVENLQDSIVNNVIVKAGGFSKVGSDHNNKIDYLEVGW
;
A
#
# COMPACT_ATOMS: atom_id res chain seq x y z
N MET A 1 46.12 34.74 -8.01
CA MET A 1 46.45 33.58 -7.16
C MET A 1 45.25 32.65 -7.24
N GLU A 2 45.44 31.43 -7.77
CA GLU A 2 44.41 30.40 -7.82
C GLU A 2 43.89 30.09 -6.41
N ARG A 3 42.57 30.03 -6.21
CA ARG A 3 42.00 29.29 -5.08
C ARG A 3 41.29 28.04 -5.60
N LYS A 4 41.92 26.90 -5.33
CA LYS A 4 41.36 25.56 -5.39
C LYS A 4 40.29 25.39 -4.31
N HIS A 5 39.29 24.58 -4.63
CA HIS A 5 38.26 24.09 -3.72
C HIS A 5 38.81 23.70 -2.34
N HIS A 6 38.18 24.20 -1.27
CA HIS A 6 38.34 23.66 0.08
C HIS A 6 36.97 23.46 0.74
N ILE A 7 36.43 22.25 0.57
CA ILE A 7 35.39 21.69 1.42
C ILE A 7 36.10 21.12 2.66
N ASN A 8 35.63 21.49 3.87
CA ASN A 8 36.08 20.99 5.18
C ASN A 8 37.53 21.28 5.62
N SER A 9 37.93 22.55 5.71
CA SER A 9 39.08 22.94 6.55
C SER A 9 38.76 24.12 7.45
N SER A 10 39.34 24.10 8.66
CA SER A 10 39.15 25.11 9.71
C SER A 10 39.76 26.45 9.28
N ILE A 11 38.89 27.42 9.04
CA ILE A 11 39.21 28.79 8.63
C ILE A 11 39.78 29.55 9.83
N ASN A 12 40.94 30.18 9.69
CA ASN A 12 41.52 30.96 10.80
C ASN A 12 40.83 32.34 10.93
N ALA A 13 41.09 33.05 12.04
CA ALA A 13 40.40 34.31 12.35
C ALA A 13 40.63 35.40 11.29
N ASP A 14 41.81 35.43 10.65
CA ASP A 14 42.16 36.41 9.63
C ASP A 14 41.47 36.10 8.29
N GLU A 15 41.36 34.83 7.92
CA GLU A 15 40.59 34.37 6.76
C GLU A 15 39.08 34.55 6.96
N ARG A 16 38.60 34.42 8.20
CA ARG A 16 37.20 34.67 8.55
C ARG A 16 36.87 36.17 8.55
N MET A 17 37.84 37.02 8.92
CA MET A 17 37.72 38.46 8.81
C MET A 17 37.67 38.90 7.34
N GLN A 18 38.53 38.34 6.47
CA GLN A 18 38.49 38.61 5.02
C GLN A 18 37.18 38.16 4.38
N LEU A 19 36.64 36.99 4.78
CA LEU A 19 35.35 36.50 4.31
C LEU A 19 34.18 37.38 4.80
N ASN A 20 34.24 37.84 6.04
CA ASN A 20 33.24 38.77 6.57
C ASN A 20 33.33 40.15 5.91
N GLU A 21 34.54 40.64 5.59
CA GLU A 21 34.73 41.87 4.81
C GLU A 21 34.20 41.72 3.37
N GLU A 22 34.37 40.56 2.74
CA GLU A 22 33.78 40.27 1.42
C GLU A 22 32.24 40.22 1.48
N ILE A 23 31.68 39.60 2.53
CA ILE A 23 30.23 39.55 2.76
C ILE A 23 29.69 40.96 3.06
N ASP A 24 30.37 41.75 3.89
CA ASP A 24 30.00 43.13 4.19
C ASP A 24 30.14 44.05 2.97
N LEU A 25 31.08 43.78 2.05
CA LEU A 25 31.19 44.45 0.75
C LEU A 25 30.03 44.09 -0.20
N ILE A 26 29.50 42.87 -0.11
CA ILE A 26 28.32 42.43 -0.87
C ILE A 26 27.04 43.09 -0.35
N TYR A 27 26.90 43.23 0.98
CA TYR A 27 25.71 43.81 1.62
C TYR A 27 25.75 45.35 1.76
N GLY A 28 26.95 45.96 1.78
CA GLY A 28 27.18 47.39 2.00
C GLY A 28 26.85 48.31 0.82
N GLY A 29 26.39 47.77 -0.30
CA GLY A 29 25.92 48.56 -1.43
C GLY A 29 26.94 48.69 -2.55
N ILE A 30 26.59 48.04 -3.66
CA ILE A 30 26.82 48.43 -5.05
C ILE A 30 27.29 49.88 -5.19
N THR A 31 28.59 50.17 -5.04
CA THR A 31 29.09 51.49 -5.46
C THR A 31 30.51 51.51 -6.02
N LYS A 32 31.39 50.52 -5.83
CA LYS A 32 32.68 50.52 -6.54
C LYS A 32 33.21 49.12 -6.81
N ASN A 33 32.80 48.51 -7.92
CA ASN A 33 33.69 47.71 -8.77
C ASN A 33 32.97 47.34 -10.07
N ALA A 34 33.32 48.02 -11.16
CA ALA A 34 32.91 47.66 -12.52
C ALA A 34 33.45 46.28 -12.97
N ILE A 35 34.28 45.64 -12.15
CA ILE A 35 34.89 44.32 -12.41
C ILE A 35 33.89 43.21 -12.04
N ASN A 36 33.31 43.23 -10.83
CA ASN A 36 32.34 42.19 -10.41
C ASN A 36 31.04 42.19 -11.23
N HIS A 37 30.64 43.34 -11.78
CA HIS A 37 29.44 43.40 -12.63
C HIS A 37 29.71 42.79 -14.02
N ARG A 38 30.97 42.77 -14.46
CA ARG A 38 31.41 42.13 -15.71
C ARG A 38 31.48 40.62 -15.52
N ASP A 39 32.05 40.17 -14.42
CA ASP A 39 32.16 38.74 -14.09
C ASP A 39 30.79 38.08 -13.87
N LEU A 40 29.83 38.76 -13.23
CA LEU A 40 28.47 38.23 -13.05
C LEU A 40 27.66 38.19 -14.35
N VAL A 41 27.95 39.11 -15.27
CA VAL A 41 27.36 39.11 -16.62
C VAL A 41 28.01 38.03 -17.47
N ASP A 42 29.32 37.82 -17.34
CA ASP A 42 30.07 36.77 -18.04
C ASP A 42 29.68 35.37 -17.52
N ASP A 43 29.51 35.19 -16.21
CA ASP A 43 29.00 33.95 -15.59
C ASP A 43 27.55 33.65 -16.00
N PHE A 44 26.70 34.68 -16.05
CA PHE A 44 25.33 34.53 -16.54
C PHE A 44 25.29 34.19 -18.03
N ASN A 45 26.19 34.78 -18.83
CA ASN A 45 26.32 34.48 -20.26
C ASN A 45 26.90 33.06 -20.49
N GLU A 46 27.92 32.62 -19.74
CA GLU A 46 28.44 31.24 -19.78
C GLU A 46 27.36 30.22 -19.37
N PHE A 47 26.52 30.57 -18.40
CA PHE A 47 25.40 29.73 -17.98
C PHE A 47 24.32 29.60 -19.06
N LEU A 48 24.02 30.69 -19.77
CA LEU A 48 23.08 30.69 -20.89
C LEU A 48 23.63 29.96 -22.13
N GLU A 49 24.94 30.06 -22.41
CA GLU A 49 25.60 29.33 -23.51
C GLU A 49 25.42 27.81 -23.40
N ARG A 50 25.38 27.25 -22.17
CA ARG A 50 25.11 25.81 -21.95
C ARG A 50 23.77 25.33 -22.48
N TYR A 51 22.82 26.26 -22.64
CA TYR A 51 21.49 26.00 -23.19
C TYR A 51 21.33 26.53 -24.62
N GLY A 52 22.44 26.93 -25.27
CA GLY A 52 22.44 27.47 -26.63
C GLY A 52 21.68 28.79 -26.77
N MET A 53 21.58 29.56 -25.68
CA MET A 53 20.79 30.77 -25.60
C MET A 53 21.66 31.96 -25.21
N ASP A 54 21.36 33.15 -25.73
CA ASP A 54 21.99 34.39 -25.27
C ASP A 54 21.00 35.25 -24.48
N LYS A 55 21.53 36.20 -23.71
CA LYS A 55 20.75 37.09 -22.86
C LYS A 55 19.73 37.92 -23.65
N VAL A 56 20.09 38.39 -24.84
CA VAL A 56 19.23 39.26 -25.67
C VAL A 56 18.07 38.45 -26.26
N ALA A 57 18.32 37.21 -26.66
CA ALA A 57 17.30 36.28 -27.14
C ALA A 57 16.30 35.93 -26.02
N LEU A 58 16.79 35.63 -24.81
CA LEU A 58 15.93 35.32 -23.67
C LEU A 58 15.09 36.54 -23.23
N GLU A 59 15.70 37.72 -23.13
CA GLU A 59 14.99 38.96 -22.80
C GLU A 59 13.93 39.28 -23.86
N LYS A 60 14.24 39.06 -25.13
CA LYS A 60 13.29 39.21 -26.24
C LYS A 60 12.14 38.20 -26.16
N MET A 61 12.41 36.93 -25.85
CA MET A 61 11.37 35.91 -25.66
C MET A 61 10.42 36.26 -24.50
N ILE A 62 10.96 36.81 -23.41
CA ILE A 62 10.16 37.27 -22.27
C ILE A 62 9.30 38.49 -22.65
N LEU A 63 9.89 39.47 -23.35
CA LEU A 63 9.19 40.68 -23.78
C LEU A 63 8.14 40.40 -24.87
N ASP A 64 8.41 39.43 -25.75
CA ASP A 64 7.51 39.01 -26.81
C ASP A 64 6.45 38.00 -26.30
N GLY A 65 6.51 37.59 -25.02
CA GLY A 65 5.55 36.68 -24.39
C GLY A 65 5.58 35.26 -24.94
N ASP A 66 6.75 34.81 -25.41
CA ASP A 66 6.94 33.50 -26.03
C ASP A 66 6.67 32.37 -25.02
N THR A 67 5.73 31.48 -25.35
CA THR A 67 5.33 30.34 -24.51
C THR A 67 6.47 29.36 -24.22
N ASN A 68 7.55 29.37 -25.01
CA ASN A 68 8.72 28.53 -24.76
C ASN A 68 9.66 29.10 -23.70
N ALA A 69 9.57 30.39 -23.37
CA ALA A 69 10.43 31.03 -22.37
C ALA A 69 10.25 30.38 -20.98
N LEU A 70 9.00 30.07 -20.62
CA LEU A 70 8.68 29.39 -19.36
C LEU A 70 9.35 28.01 -19.29
N HIS A 71 9.29 27.23 -20.37
CA HIS A 71 9.85 25.88 -20.42
C HIS A 71 11.39 25.88 -20.36
N VAL A 72 12.02 26.89 -20.95
CA VAL A 72 13.47 27.10 -20.86
C VAL A 72 13.89 27.47 -19.43
N VAL A 73 13.17 28.40 -18.80
CA VAL A 73 13.42 28.81 -17.41
C VAL A 73 13.18 27.65 -16.43
N GLU A 74 12.10 26.88 -16.60
CA GLU A 74 11.80 25.69 -15.80
C GLU A 74 12.88 24.62 -15.94
N LYS A 75 13.40 24.39 -17.15
CA LYS A 75 14.48 23.45 -17.40
C LYS A 75 15.80 23.93 -16.78
N MET A 76 16.13 25.22 -16.87
CA MET A 76 17.31 25.81 -16.22
C MET A 76 17.24 25.67 -14.69
N ILE A 77 16.06 25.89 -14.10
CA ILE A 77 15.83 25.70 -12.65
C ILE A 77 15.92 24.22 -12.28
N SER A 78 15.31 23.34 -13.07
CA SER A 78 15.34 21.89 -12.84
C SER A 78 16.77 21.35 -12.92
N ASP A 79 17.56 21.75 -13.93
CA ASP A 79 18.94 21.31 -14.10
C ASP A 79 19.87 21.92 -13.03
N PHE A 80 19.60 23.15 -12.56
CA PHE A 80 20.26 23.75 -11.39
C PHE A 80 19.98 22.96 -10.09
N LEU A 81 18.72 22.52 -9.90
CA LEU A 81 18.31 21.71 -8.75
C LEU A 81 18.83 20.27 -8.81
N VAL A 82 19.01 19.71 -10.01
CA VAL A 82 19.59 18.37 -10.24
C VAL A 82 21.10 18.38 -10.07
N ALA A 83 21.78 19.50 -10.34
CA ALA A 83 23.24 19.61 -10.28
C ALA A 83 23.86 19.77 -8.87
N ASN A 84 23.07 19.93 -7.80
CA ASN A 84 23.63 20.02 -6.43
C ASN A 84 22.64 19.56 -5.33
N PRO A 85 22.74 18.31 -4.83
CA PRO A 85 21.87 17.78 -3.78
C PRO A 85 22.34 18.08 -2.34
N SER A 86 23.17 19.10 -2.13
CA SER A 86 23.57 19.52 -0.77
C SER A 86 22.98 20.87 -0.41
N SER A 87 22.02 20.83 0.53
CA SER A 87 21.75 21.86 1.54
C SER A 87 20.43 22.66 1.51
N PHE A 88 19.28 22.00 1.35
CA PHE A 88 18.03 22.60 1.88
C PHE A 88 18.16 22.93 3.38
N ASP A 89 18.92 22.10 4.10
CA ASP A 89 19.24 22.23 5.52
C ASP A 89 20.14 23.44 5.86
N GLU A 90 21.05 23.87 4.98
CA GLU A 90 21.91 25.05 5.23
C GLU A 90 21.21 26.33 4.86
N VAL A 91 20.33 26.32 3.84
CA VAL A 91 19.47 27.47 3.51
C VAL A 91 18.48 27.77 4.65
N ILE A 92 17.93 26.73 5.29
CA ILE A 92 17.08 26.89 6.48
C ILE A 92 17.89 27.36 7.69
N ALA A 93 19.08 26.78 7.92
CA ALA A 93 19.95 27.22 9.02
C ALA A 93 20.37 28.69 8.87
N ALA A 94 20.77 29.11 7.67
CA ALA A 94 21.19 30.48 7.38
C ALA A 94 20.04 31.49 7.52
N ARG A 95 18.81 31.14 7.08
CA ARG A 95 17.61 31.97 7.32
C ARG A 95 17.28 32.14 8.80
N LEU A 96 17.67 31.18 9.63
CA LEU A 96 17.50 31.22 11.08
C LEU A 96 18.73 31.80 11.80
N GLY A 97 19.74 32.27 11.06
CA GLY A 97 20.94 32.91 11.59
C GLY A 97 21.99 31.95 12.17
N GLU A 98 21.99 30.68 11.76
CA GLU A 98 22.91 29.64 12.27
C GLU A 98 23.65 28.93 11.11
N ASN A 99 24.84 28.37 11.36
CA ASN A 99 25.64 27.76 10.28
C ASN A 99 25.17 26.35 9.91
N THR A 100 24.49 25.64 10.82
CA THR A 100 23.90 24.31 10.56
C THR A 100 22.63 24.08 11.39
N LEU A 101 21.72 23.22 10.90
CA LEU A 101 20.54 22.76 11.66
C LEU A 101 20.91 22.08 12.99
N ARG A 102 22.11 21.49 13.06
CA ARG A 102 22.68 20.94 14.29
C ARG A 102 22.98 22.04 15.31
N GLU A 103 23.57 23.17 14.91
CA GLU A 103 23.81 24.31 15.81
C GLU A 103 22.50 24.90 16.33
N PHE A 104 21.48 25.02 15.47
CA PHE A 104 20.14 25.44 15.89
C PHE A 104 19.53 24.49 16.92
N ASN A 105 19.55 23.18 16.67
CA ASN A 105 19.08 22.17 17.61
C ASN A 105 19.89 22.16 18.91
N GLN A 106 21.20 22.41 18.86
CA GLN A 106 22.05 22.54 20.02
C GLN A 106 21.71 23.80 20.84
N LYS A 107 21.37 24.91 20.19
CA LYS A 107 20.90 26.15 20.83
C LYS A 107 19.52 26.00 21.46
N ILE A 108 18.56 25.38 20.76
CA ILE A 108 17.23 25.06 21.28
C ILE A 108 17.36 24.13 22.49
N LYS A 109 18.19 23.08 22.37
CA LYS A 109 18.49 22.17 23.47
C LYS A 109 19.18 22.88 24.63
N THR A 110 20.15 23.75 24.39
CA THR A 110 20.81 24.53 25.47
C THR A 110 19.84 25.51 26.12
N LYS A 111 18.92 26.12 25.36
CA LYS A 111 17.85 26.96 25.91
C LYS A 111 16.86 26.13 26.75
N LEU A 112 16.47 24.94 26.30
CA LEU A 112 15.63 24.00 27.04
C LEU A 112 16.34 23.48 28.30
N ASP A 113 17.60 23.07 28.19
CA ASP A 113 18.44 22.60 29.30
C ASP A 113 18.72 23.75 30.30
N ALA A 114 18.86 25.00 29.84
CA ALA A 114 18.94 26.18 30.69
C ALA A 114 17.59 26.49 31.38
N THR A 115 16.47 26.22 30.72
CA THR A 115 15.12 26.33 31.29
C THR A 115 14.90 25.24 32.37
N ASP A 116 15.41 24.03 32.14
CA ASP A 116 15.40 22.91 33.09
C ASP A 116 16.37 23.13 34.27
N THR A 117 17.49 23.83 34.05
CA THR A 117 18.41 24.23 35.12
C THR A 117 17.82 25.36 35.97
N PHE A 118 17.00 26.24 35.38
CA PHE A 118 16.21 27.24 36.10
C PHE A 118 15.12 26.60 36.97
N GLN A 119 14.63 25.41 36.61
CA GLN A 119 13.70 24.62 37.44
C GLN A 119 14.38 23.76 38.50
N LYS A 120 15.70 23.54 38.40
CA LYS A 120 16.52 22.87 39.42
C LYS A 120 17.20 23.87 40.36
N VAL A 121 16.43 24.79 40.94
CA VAL A 121 16.87 25.39 42.21
C VAL A 121 16.70 24.33 43.28
N LYS A 122 17.83 23.67 43.61
CA LYS A 122 17.99 22.90 44.84
C LYS A 122 17.61 23.82 46.01
N LEU A 123 16.41 23.65 46.56
CA LEU A 123 16.11 24.01 47.94
C LEU A 123 16.95 23.07 48.82
N THR A 124 18.21 23.44 49.06
CA THR A 124 18.93 22.94 50.22
C THR A 124 18.34 23.65 51.42
N ASP A 125 17.84 22.86 52.38
CA ASP A 125 17.23 23.27 53.65
C ASP A 125 18.22 24.03 54.54
N ASP A 126 18.63 25.22 54.13
CA ASP A 126 19.37 26.12 54.99
C ASP A 126 18.39 27.10 55.63
N VAL A 127 18.28 26.95 56.95
CA VAL A 127 17.26 27.49 57.85
C VAL A 127 17.52 28.98 58.10
N GLY A 128 17.61 29.76 57.03
CA GLY A 128 17.85 31.20 57.07
C GLY A 128 16.59 31.95 57.46
N LEU A 129 16.40 32.16 58.77
CA LEU A 129 15.48 33.14 59.39
C LEU A 129 14.24 33.48 58.54
N ALA A 130 13.32 32.53 58.38
CA ALA A 130 11.99 32.84 57.83
C ALA A 130 11.24 33.69 58.88
N LEU A 131 11.47 35.00 58.85
CA LEU A 131 10.71 35.97 59.64
C LEU A 131 9.24 35.82 59.23
N SER A 132 8.42 35.40 60.19
CA SER A 132 6.97 35.48 60.06
C SER A 132 6.60 36.92 60.30
N VAL A 133 6.33 37.66 59.23
CA VAL A 133 6.01 39.09 59.32
C VAL A 133 4.51 39.31 59.38
N THR A 134 4.10 40.23 60.24
CA THR A 134 2.71 40.68 60.38
C THR A 134 2.47 42.03 59.72
N ASP A 135 3.53 42.80 59.46
CA ASP A 135 3.55 44.06 58.72
C ASP A 135 4.82 44.14 57.82
N VAL A 136 4.67 44.63 56.59
CA VAL A 136 5.79 44.81 55.63
C VAL A 136 6.88 45.75 56.16
N THR A 137 6.56 46.66 57.08
CA THR A 137 7.53 47.57 57.72
C THR A 137 8.55 46.84 58.60
N GLU A 138 8.26 45.62 59.04
CA GLU A 138 9.20 44.78 59.80
C GLU A 138 10.43 44.35 58.97
N LEU A 139 10.36 44.51 57.65
CA LEU A 139 11.43 44.24 56.69
C LEU A 139 12.40 45.42 56.53
N THR A 140 12.04 46.61 57.03
CA THR A 140 12.85 47.82 56.88
C THR A 140 14.23 47.67 57.52
N GLY A 141 15.28 48.02 56.80
CA GLY A 141 16.67 47.90 57.26
C GLY A 141 17.19 46.46 57.35
N LYS A 142 16.47 45.47 56.82
CA LYS A 142 16.86 44.05 56.76
C LYS A 142 16.89 43.59 55.29
N SER A 143 17.47 42.41 55.05
CA SER A 143 17.40 41.71 53.76
C SER A 143 17.33 40.21 54.03
N GLY A 144 16.60 39.46 53.21
CA GLY A 144 16.48 38.00 53.36
C GLY A 144 15.20 37.41 52.79
N PHE A 145 14.83 36.24 53.30
CA PHE A 145 13.56 35.58 52.99
C PHE A 145 12.54 35.84 54.09
N PHE A 146 11.26 35.85 53.75
CA PHE A 146 10.17 36.03 54.70
C PHE A 146 8.96 35.17 54.33
N ARG A 147 8.11 34.93 55.33
CA ARG A 147 6.79 34.33 55.13
C ARG A 147 5.73 35.27 55.73
N TYR A 148 4.56 35.31 55.11
CA TYR A 148 3.41 36.04 55.64
C TYR A 148 2.18 35.15 55.63
N ILE A 149 1.33 35.33 56.64
CA ILE A 149 0.08 34.59 56.84
C ILE A 149 -1.03 35.59 57.17
N ALA A 150 -2.27 35.21 56.90
CA ALA A 150 -3.47 35.98 57.23
C ALA A 150 -3.51 37.41 56.64
N GLY A 151 -2.92 37.63 55.46
CA GLY A 151 -2.97 38.94 54.80
C GLY A 151 -2.24 40.03 55.60
N ALA A 152 -1.02 39.73 56.07
CA ALA A 152 -0.15 40.66 56.79
C ALA A 152 -0.15 42.08 56.19
N LYS A 153 -0.14 43.09 57.05
CA LYS A 153 -0.37 44.48 56.68
C LYS A 153 0.70 44.98 55.70
N GLY A 154 0.25 45.55 54.57
CA GLY A 154 1.14 46.05 53.52
C GLY A 154 1.73 44.99 52.59
N MET A 155 1.24 43.74 52.63
CA MET A 155 1.52 42.67 51.64
C MET A 155 0.65 42.83 50.37
N PRO A 156 0.88 42.03 49.29
CA PRO A 156 0.15 42.21 48.04
C PRO A 156 -1.37 42.19 48.25
N PRO A 157 -2.12 43.15 47.68
CA PRO A 157 -3.57 43.11 47.71
C PRO A 157 -4.06 41.78 47.15
N SER A 158 -5.06 41.15 47.77
CA SER A 158 -5.63 39.84 47.40
C SER A 158 -4.76 38.60 47.66
N SER A 159 -3.56 38.74 48.25
CA SER A 159 -2.77 37.60 48.72
C SER A 159 -2.91 37.40 50.23
N THR A 160 -3.20 36.17 50.67
CA THR A 160 -3.46 35.86 52.09
C THR A 160 -2.32 35.08 52.75
N GLU A 161 -1.55 34.32 51.98
CA GLU A 161 -0.40 33.55 52.46
C GLU A 161 0.63 33.44 51.33
N GLY A 162 1.91 33.60 51.67
CA GLY A 162 2.98 33.47 50.69
C GLY A 162 4.36 33.48 51.29
N VAL A 163 5.33 33.33 50.39
CA VAL A 163 6.76 33.39 50.68
C VAL A 163 7.40 34.41 49.75
N GLY A 164 8.44 35.08 50.22
CA GLY A 164 9.11 36.07 49.40
C GLY A 164 10.54 36.33 49.81
N PHE A 165 11.19 37.13 48.98
CA PHE A 165 12.53 37.66 49.17
C PHE A 165 12.45 39.19 49.22
N PHE A 166 13.29 39.81 50.04
CA PHE A 166 13.31 41.25 50.18
C PHE A 166 14.73 41.78 50.36
N VAL A 167 14.92 43.02 49.90
CA VAL A 167 16.17 43.78 50.08
C VAL A 167 15.80 45.18 50.56
N ALA A 168 16.38 45.61 51.67
CA ALA A 168 16.30 47.01 52.07
C ALA A 168 17.10 47.87 51.07
N ASN A 169 16.42 48.79 50.41
CA ASN A 169 17.06 49.77 49.52
C ASN A 169 17.76 50.87 50.35
N ASN A 170 17.22 51.20 51.54
CA ASN A 170 17.76 52.16 52.51
C ASN A 170 17.10 51.95 53.90
N LYS A 171 17.32 52.86 54.86
CA LYS A 171 16.73 52.80 56.22
C LYS A 171 15.20 52.92 56.26
N THR A 172 14.53 53.20 55.14
CA THR A 172 13.09 53.52 55.08
C THR A 172 12.33 52.81 53.95
N GLY A 173 13.02 52.12 53.03
CA GLY A 173 12.44 51.53 51.83
C GLY A 173 12.92 50.10 51.59
N VAL A 174 12.02 49.24 51.13
CA VAL A 174 12.25 47.81 50.90
C VAL A 174 11.69 47.42 49.54
N SER A 175 12.52 46.80 48.70
CA SER A 175 12.06 46.08 47.50
C SER A 175 11.71 44.65 47.87
N VAL A 176 10.56 44.17 47.42
CA VAL A 176 10.05 42.85 47.80
C VAL A 176 9.56 42.09 46.58
N LEU A 177 9.94 40.82 46.47
CA LEU A 177 9.35 39.86 45.54
C LEU A 177 8.62 38.79 46.36
N ALA A 178 7.32 38.63 46.15
CA ALA A 178 6.49 37.70 46.90
C ALA A 178 5.73 36.76 45.94
N MET A 179 5.62 35.48 46.31
CA MET A 179 4.78 34.52 45.62
C MET A 179 3.62 34.12 46.53
N ASP A 180 2.39 34.34 46.06
CA ASP A 180 1.20 33.85 46.75
C ASP A 180 1.13 32.32 46.67
N LYS A 181 0.91 31.68 47.81
CA LYS A 181 0.96 30.21 47.91
C LYS A 181 -0.21 29.54 47.19
N THR A 182 -1.37 30.19 47.10
CA THR A 182 -2.61 29.61 46.57
C THR A 182 -2.71 29.81 45.06
N THR A 183 -2.60 31.05 44.61
CA THR A 183 -2.72 31.46 43.20
C THR A 183 -1.43 31.28 42.40
N LYS A 184 -0.30 31.05 43.08
CA LYS A 184 1.05 31.01 42.48
C LYS A 184 1.45 32.29 41.76
N ARG A 185 0.72 33.40 41.98
CA ARG A 185 1.03 34.70 41.39
C ARG A 185 2.27 35.30 42.04
N LEU A 186 3.14 35.84 41.20
CA LEU A 186 4.34 36.55 41.61
C LEU A 186 4.02 38.05 41.69
N PHE A 187 4.43 38.70 42.77
CA PHE A 187 4.22 40.12 43.02
C PHE A 187 5.56 40.80 43.27
N LEU A 188 5.77 41.94 42.64
CA LEU A 188 6.92 42.80 42.84
C LEU A 188 6.47 44.10 43.53
N ARG A 189 7.16 44.47 44.60
CA ARG A 189 7.09 45.79 45.22
C ARG A 189 8.40 46.50 45.02
N LEU A 190 8.33 47.66 44.38
CA LEU A 190 9.40 48.64 44.35
C LEU A 190 8.86 49.85 45.14
N ASP A 191 9.55 50.21 46.22
CA ASP A 191 9.15 51.23 47.19
C ASP A 191 7.83 50.92 47.94
N THR A 192 6.70 51.52 47.55
CA THR A 192 5.43 51.43 48.29
C THR A 192 4.36 50.56 47.63
N GLU A 193 4.40 50.38 46.31
CA GLU A 193 3.32 49.76 45.53
C GLU A 193 3.62 48.31 45.11
N TRP A 194 2.60 47.46 45.20
CA TRP A 194 2.65 46.09 44.70
C TRP A 194 2.15 46.00 43.25
N ARG A 195 2.90 45.27 42.42
CA ARG A 195 2.55 44.96 41.03
C ARG A 195 2.54 43.44 40.85
N ALA A 196 1.47 42.90 40.31
CA ALA A 196 1.46 41.50 39.88
C ALA A 196 2.32 41.35 38.62
N LEU A 197 3.27 40.42 38.64
CA LEU A 197 4.00 39.99 37.45
C LEU A 197 3.18 38.90 36.78
N ALA A 198 2.45 39.26 35.73
CA ALA A 198 1.65 38.32 34.95
C ALA A 198 2.52 37.62 33.90
N PHE A 199 2.58 36.29 33.96
CA PHE A 199 2.91 35.44 32.80
C PHE A 199 1.64 34.98 32.07
N GLU A 200 0.45 35.35 32.56
CA GLU A 200 -0.83 35.15 31.86
C GLU A 200 -0.90 36.05 30.63
N GLY A 201 -1.17 35.47 29.46
CA GLY A 201 -1.28 36.18 28.18
C GLY A 201 -0.17 35.86 27.18
N ALA A 202 1.10 35.71 27.61
CA ALA A 202 2.21 35.53 26.67
C ALA A 202 2.09 34.26 25.80
N TYR A 203 1.56 33.16 26.36
CA TYR A 203 1.29 31.95 25.58
C TYR A 203 0.15 32.15 24.58
N ASP A 204 -0.90 32.85 25.00
CA ASP A 204 -2.06 33.12 24.13
C ASP A 204 -1.72 34.16 23.06
N ASP A 205 -0.90 35.16 23.37
CA ASP A 205 -0.38 36.16 22.43
C ASP A 205 0.56 35.51 21.41
N ILE A 206 1.48 34.64 21.84
CA ILE A 206 2.35 33.88 20.92
C ILE A 206 1.50 32.95 20.04
N LYS A 207 0.49 32.30 20.61
CA LYS A 207 -0.44 31.43 19.86
C LYS A 207 -1.30 32.23 18.88
N GLN A 208 -1.77 33.41 19.28
CA GLN A 208 -2.52 34.34 18.44
C GLN A 208 -1.64 34.82 17.29
N GLU A 209 -0.38 35.17 17.56
CA GLU A 209 0.54 35.68 16.55
C GLU A 209 0.99 34.59 15.57
N VAL A 210 1.21 33.36 16.05
CA VAL A 210 1.41 32.20 15.18
C VAL A 210 0.19 31.94 14.30
N ASN A 211 -1.03 32.09 14.82
CA ASN A 211 -2.26 31.95 14.03
C ASN A 211 -2.44 33.11 13.04
N ASN A 212 -2.06 34.34 13.40
CA ASN A 212 -2.09 35.51 12.53
C ASN A 212 -1.12 35.32 11.35
N VAL A 213 0.10 34.83 11.61
CA VAL A 213 1.10 34.54 10.57
C VAL A 213 0.66 33.40 9.66
N LYS A 214 0.05 32.33 10.20
CA LYS A 214 -0.55 31.25 9.39
C LYS A 214 -1.69 31.76 8.51
N GLY A 215 -2.56 32.60 9.05
CA GLY A 215 -3.70 33.19 8.32
C GLY A 215 -3.28 34.21 7.25
N ALA A 216 -2.16 34.91 7.45
CA ALA A 216 -1.65 35.91 6.50
C ALA A 216 -0.83 35.31 5.34
N HIS A 217 -0.25 34.12 5.52
CA HIS A 217 0.58 33.46 4.51
C HIS A 217 0.10 32.04 4.23
N THR A 218 -0.97 31.93 3.43
CA THR A 218 -1.52 30.66 2.95
C THR A 218 -0.45 29.77 2.30
N SER A 219 0.54 30.34 1.62
CA SER A 219 1.68 29.61 1.05
C SER A 219 2.61 29.00 2.10
N LEU A 220 2.84 29.67 3.24
CA LEU A 220 3.65 29.16 4.33
C LEU A 220 2.91 28.05 5.11
N GLU A 221 1.60 28.20 5.30
CA GLU A 221 0.77 27.14 5.87
C GLU A 221 0.76 25.90 4.98
N VAL A 222 0.62 26.08 3.66
CA VAL A 222 0.70 24.98 2.67
C VAL A 222 2.08 24.32 2.69
N ALA A 223 3.17 25.09 2.77
CA ALA A 223 4.53 24.58 2.83
C ALA A 223 4.82 23.80 4.12
N ILE A 224 4.38 24.29 5.28
CA ILE A 224 4.53 23.56 6.55
C ILE A 224 3.70 22.27 6.52
N ARG A 225 2.46 22.34 6.02
CA ARG A 225 1.59 21.15 5.91
C ARG A 225 2.16 20.13 4.92
N SER A 226 2.75 20.54 3.80
CA SER A 226 3.32 19.64 2.80
C SER A 226 4.56 18.90 3.31
N MET A 227 5.33 19.49 4.25
CA MET A 227 6.51 18.86 4.86
C MET A 227 6.19 17.81 5.94
N ILE A 228 4.95 17.74 6.45
CA ILE A 228 4.56 16.73 7.45
C ILE A 228 4.22 15.43 6.71
N PRO A 229 4.93 14.30 6.96
CA PRO A 229 4.70 13.04 6.26
C PRO A 229 3.43 12.30 6.69
N TYR A 230 2.75 12.81 7.73
CA TYR A 230 1.55 12.25 8.32
C TYR A 230 0.44 13.30 8.38
N ASN A 231 -0.78 12.90 8.06
CA ASN A 231 -1.95 13.74 8.29
C ASN A 231 -2.87 13.07 9.32
N SER A 232 -2.88 13.60 10.55
CA SER A 232 -3.86 13.24 11.58
C SER A 232 -5.00 14.25 11.55
N VAL A 233 -5.85 14.18 10.52
CA VAL A 233 -6.95 15.12 10.33
C VAL A 233 -8.00 14.92 11.42
N LYS A 234 -8.37 15.97 12.15
CA LYS A 234 -9.33 15.86 13.28
C LYS A 234 -10.80 15.72 12.85
N TYR A 235 -11.06 15.58 11.55
CA TYR A 235 -12.39 15.52 10.95
C TYR A 235 -12.60 14.19 10.23
N TYR A 236 -12.52 13.08 10.99
CA TYR A 236 -13.12 11.82 10.56
C TYR A 236 -14.59 11.79 11.02
N GLY A 237 -15.49 11.30 10.18
CA GLY A 237 -16.91 11.19 10.55
C GLY A 237 -17.74 10.43 9.53
N ASN A 238 -19.03 10.25 9.82
CA ASN A 238 -20.04 9.68 8.90
C ASN A 238 -20.44 10.68 7.80
N ASP A 239 -19.50 11.50 7.34
CA ASP A 239 -19.67 12.52 6.33
C ASP A 239 -18.67 12.27 5.19
N ASN A 240 -19.20 11.87 4.03
CA ASN A 240 -18.41 11.67 2.82
C ASN A 240 -17.58 12.91 2.46
N ALA A 241 -18.09 14.13 2.64
CA ALA A 241 -17.38 15.35 2.24
C ALA A 241 -16.14 15.56 3.13
N ALA A 242 -16.28 15.35 4.44
CA ALA A 242 -15.17 15.40 5.37
C ALA A 242 -14.14 14.29 5.08
N PHE A 243 -14.60 13.08 4.77
CA PHE A 243 -13.70 11.95 4.46
C PHE A 243 -12.97 12.16 3.14
N GLN A 244 -13.65 12.64 2.10
CA GLN A 244 -13.02 12.97 0.81
C GLN A 244 -11.96 14.06 0.98
N LYS A 245 -12.28 15.12 1.74
CA LYS A 245 -11.33 16.18 2.08
C LYS A 245 -10.09 15.63 2.79
N ALA A 246 -10.28 14.69 3.73
CA ALA A 246 -9.17 14.03 4.41
C ALA A 246 -8.27 13.23 3.45
N LEU A 247 -8.85 12.54 2.47
CA LEU A 247 -8.10 11.85 1.42
C LEU A 247 -7.29 12.84 0.57
N ASP A 248 -7.94 13.90 0.09
CA ASP A 248 -7.32 14.90 -0.78
C ASP A 248 -6.18 15.67 -0.09
N GLU A 249 -6.34 16.07 1.16
CA GLU A 249 -5.28 16.77 1.92
C GLU A 249 -4.10 15.86 2.30
N SER A 250 -4.27 14.55 2.15
CA SER A 250 -3.26 13.53 2.46
C SER A 250 -2.55 12.99 1.23
N GLU A 251 -2.84 13.51 0.04
CA GLU A 251 -2.14 13.17 -1.20
C GLU A 251 -0.61 13.31 -1.01
N GLY A 252 0.15 12.27 -1.37
CA GLY A 252 1.59 12.18 -1.13
C GLY A 252 2.03 11.86 0.31
N LYS A 253 1.11 11.54 1.22
CA LYS A 253 1.39 11.33 2.66
C LYS A 253 0.76 10.04 3.18
N THR A 254 0.95 9.80 4.48
CA THR A 254 0.20 8.77 5.20
C THR A 254 -1.02 9.36 5.91
N LEU A 255 -2.20 8.78 5.67
CA LEU A 255 -3.45 9.04 6.39
C LEU A 255 -3.72 7.90 7.38
N ASP A 256 -3.74 8.24 8.68
CA ASP A 256 -4.12 7.31 9.73
C ASP A 256 -5.64 7.38 9.97
N ILE A 257 -6.35 6.26 10.03
CA ILE A 257 -7.78 6.21 10.35
C ILE A 257 -7.94 5.51 11.71
N PRO A 258 -8.43 6.18 12.76
CA PRO A 258 -8.55 5.58 14.08
C PRO A 258 -9.66 4.52 14.15
N ALA A 259 -9.72 3.80 15.28
CA ALA A 259 -10.83 2.91 15.57
C ALA A 259 -12.16 3.67 15.58
N GLY A 260 -13.21 3.07 15.04
CA GLY A 260 -14.51 3.73 14.92
C GLY A 260 -15.42 3.07 13.90
N LYS A 261 -16.63 3.62 13.74
CA LYS A 261 -17.55 3.24 12.67
C LYS A 261 -17.67 4.40 11.69
N TYR A 262 -17.54 4.11 10.41
CA TYR A 262 -17.52 5.09 9.33
C TYR A 262 -18.54 4.70 8.27
N THR A 263 -19.64 5.44 8.18
CA THR A 263 -20.63 5.29 7.11
C THR A 263 -20.21 6.15 5.93
N ILE A 264 -19.62 5.53 4.91
CA ILE A 264 -19.01 6.21 3.76
C ILE A 264 -19.30 5.47 2.45
N GLY A 265 -19.13 6.13 1.32
CA GLY A 265 -19.28 5.53 -0.01
C GLY A 265 -18.81 6.46 -1.13
N ASP A 266 -18.50 5.90 -2.29
CA ASP A 266 -18.13 6.59 -3.52
C ASP A 266 -16.99 7.61 -3.35
N LEU A 267 -16.01 7.29 -2.50
CA LEU A 267 -14.83 8.11 -2.24
C LEU A 267 -13.75 7.86 -3.28
N ASN A 268 -12.94 8.89 -3.57
CA ASN A 268 -11.87 8.88 -4.54
C ASN A 268 -10.50 8.94 -3.84
N ILE A 269 -9.68 7.92 -4.05
CA ILE A 269 -8.32 7.81 -3.50
C ILE A 269 -7.32 8.49 -4.45
N PRO A 270 -6.59 9.53 -4.02
CA PRO A 270 -5.54 10.17 -4.81
C PRO A 270 -4.27 9.31 -4.92
N SER A 271 -3.36 9.72 -5.81
CA SER A 271 -2.06 9.07 -5.97
C SER A 271 -1.15 9.24 -4.75
N ASN A 272 -0.18 8.34 -4.60
CA ASN A 272 0.89 8.37 -3.60
C ASN A 272 0.36 8.49 -2.16
N LEU A 273 -0.83 7.95 -1.90
CA LEU A 273 -1.47 7.96 -0.59
C LEU A 273 -1.28 6.60 0.09
N SER A 274 -0.79 6.64 1.32
CA SER A 274 -0.74 5.49 2.21
C SER A 274 -1.80 5.62 3.30
N ILE A 275 -2.76 4.72 3.36
CA ILE A 275 -3.83 4.68 4.36
C ILE A 275 -3.51 3.57 5.36
N ARG A 276 -3.46 3.93 6.65
CA ARG A 276 -3.37 2.97 7.76
C ARG A 276 -4.62 3.08 8.61
N ALA A 277 -5.54 2.15 8.43
CA ALA A 277 -6.74 2.04 9.24
C ALA A 277 -6.50 1.12 10.44
N ASP A 278 -6.93 1.55 11.62
CA ASP A 278 -6.98 0.70 12.81
C ASP A 278 -7.76 -0.59 12.50
N PRO A 279 -7.35 -1.78 12.98
CA PRO A 279 -8.10 -3.01 12.78
C PRO A 279 -9.56 -2.97 13.26
N ASN A 280 -9.89 -2.06 14.18
CA ASN A 280 -11.24 -1.82 14.69
C ASN A 280 -11.96 -0.67 13.97
N ALA A 281 -11.40 -0.09 12.92
CA ALA A 281 -12.11 0.80 12.01
C ALA A 281 -13.08 -0.04 11.15
N ILE A 282 -14.39 0.20 11.31
CA ILE A 282 -15.45 -0.50 10.59
C ILE A 282 -16.06 0.45 9.57
N PHE A 283 -15.86 0.16 8.30
CA PHE A 283 -16.47 0.88 7.19
C PHE A 283 -17.80 0.23 6.84
N ILE A 284 -18.87 1.03 6.88
CA ILE A 284 -20.23 0.65 6.52
C ILE A 284 -20.60 1.42 5.27
N LEU A 285 -21.08 0.73 4.23
CA LEU A 285 -21.36 1.40 2.96
C LEU A 285 -22.58 2.30 3.13
N LYS A 286 -22.46 3.55 2.68
CA LYS A 286 -23.51 4.54 2.74
C LYS A 286 -24.70 4.12 1.88
N ALA A 287 -25.93 4.35 2.36
CA ALA A 287 -27.14 4.09 1.59
C ALA A 287 -27.13 4.85 0.25
N GLY A 288 -27.44 4.15 -0.84
CA GLY A 288 -27.43 4.70 -2.21
C GLY A 288 -26.06 4.62 -2.91
N SER A 289 -24.98 4.33 -2.18
CA SER A 289 -23.67 4.04 -2.75
C SER A 289 -23.55 2.56 -3.10
N THR A 290 -22.76 2.25 -4.13
CA THR A 290 -22.43 0.87 -4.52
C THR A 290 -20.96 0.53 -4.29
N THR A 291 -20.11 1.55 -4.05
CA THR A 291 -18.68 1.37 -3.87
C THR A 291 -18.19 2.15 -2.64
N PHE A 292 -17.15 1.69 -1.93
CA PHE A 292 -16.49 2.51 -0.92
C PHE A 292 -15.46 3.45 -1.54
N PHE A 293 -14.52 2.87 -2.28
CA PHE A 293 -13.38 3.57 -2.84
C PHE A 293 -13.19 3.29 -4.32
N ASN A 294 -12.99 4.36 -5.08
CA ASN A 294 -12.50 4.38 -6.46
C ASN A 294 -11.14 5.10 -6.51
N ASN A 295 -10.36 4.92 -7.57
CA ASN A 295 -9.22 5.79 -7.81
C ASN A 295 -9.66 7.14 -8.41
N LYS A 296 -9.00 8.24 -8.01
CA LYS A 296 -9.46 9.63 -8.24
C LYS A 296 -9.50 10.07 -9.70
N ASP A 297 -8.57 9.58 -10.53
CA ASP A 297 -8.34 10.18 -11.84
C ASP A 297 -9.36 9.74 -12.93
N THR A 298 -9.66 10.66 -13.84
CA THR A 298 -10.51 10.43 -15.02
C THR A 298 -9.81 9.55 -16.06
N VAL A 299 -10.49 8.49 -16.51
CA VAL A 299 -9.90 7.45 -17.38
C VAL A 299 -9.94 7.90 -18.84
N ASN A 300 -8.79 7.80 -19.52
CA ASN A 300 -8.60 7.85 -20.96
C ASN A 300 -8.34 6.40 -21.38
N ILE A 301 -8.64 6.06 -22.63
CA ILE A 301 -8.41 4.72 -23.18
C ILE A 301 -6.89 4.45 -23.27
N GLY A 302 -6.45 3.30 -22.75
CA GLY A 302 -5.10 2.77 -22.90
C GLY A 302 -4.15 3.05 -21.73
N GLY A 303 -3.48 1.99 -21.24
CA GLY A 303 -2.33 2.09 -20.33
C GLY A 303 -2.66 2.14 -18.83
N TYR A 304 -1.59 2.33 -18.03
CA TYR A 304 -1.61 2.34 -16.56
C TYR A 304 -1.30 3.74 -15.98
N ASP A 305 -1.76 4.79 -16.67
CA ASP A 305 -1.16 6.13 -16.67
C ASP A 305 -1.69 7.09 -15.61
N LYS A 306 -2.57 6.65 -14.70
CA LYS A 306 -3.41 7.59 -13.92
C LYS A 306 -3.02 7.63 -12.47
N THR A 307 -3.67 6.78 -11.67
CA THR A 307 -3.45 6.76 -10.24
C THR A 307 -2.36 5.76 -9.90
N ARG A 308 -1.41 6.15 -9.04
CA ARG A 308 -0.30 5.28 -8.66
C ARG A 308 0.03 5.35 -7.18
N GLY A 309 0.73 4.34 -6.67
CA GLY A 309 1.30 4.38 -5.32
C GLY A 309 0.23 4.41 -4.23
N ILE A 310 -0.87 3.67 -4.41
CA ILE A 310 -1.93 3.55 -3.40
C ILE A 310 -1.55 2.42 -2.45
N THR A 311 -1.48 2.71 -1.15
CA THR A 311 -1.44 1.67 -0.12
C THR A 311 -2.65 1.82 0.80
N PHE A 312 -3.41 0.76 1.03
CA PHE A 312 -4.48 0.71 2.03
C PHE A 312 -4.27 -0.50 2.93
N LYS A 313 -4.06 -0.27 4.23
CA LYS A 313 -3.83 -1.34 5.21
C LYS A 313 -4.76 -1.24 6.40
N GLY A 314 -5.34 -2.36 6.79
CA GLY A 314 -6.18 -2.50 7.98
C GLY A 314 -7.65 -2.17 7.72
N GLY A 315 -8.37 -1.93 8.80
CA GLY A 315 -9.82 -1.75 8.79
C GLY A 315 -10.61 -2.99 8.37
N LYS A 316 -11.93 -2.87 8.47
CA LYS A 316 -12.89 -3.93 8.16
C LYS A 316 -14.09 -3.34 7.44
N PHE A 317 -14.42 -3.89 6.29
CA PHE A 317 -15.57 -3.50 5.48
C PHE A 317 -16.76 -4.41 5.79
N ASP A 318 -17.81 -3.83 6.38
CA ASP A 318 -19.09 -4.49 6.62
C ASP A 318 -20.07 -4.12 5.51
N ILE A 319 -20.31 -5.08 4.61
CA ILE A 319 -21.19 -4.89 3.46
C ILE A 319 -22.67 -4.99 3.85
N GLN A 320 -22.99 -5.47 5.05
CA GLN A 320 -24.36 -5.60 5.55
C GLN A 320 -25.32 -6.33 4.59
N LYS A 321 -24.80 -7.32 3.85
CA LYS A 321 -25.53 -8.10 2.85
C LYS A 321 -26.13 -7.26 1.71
N MET A 322 -25.62 -6.04 1.48
CA MET A 322 -26.09 -5.19 0.39
C MET A 322 -25.73 -5.74 -1.00
N LYS A 323 -26.67 -5.58 -1.92
CA LYS A 323 -26.52 -5.98 -3.32
C LYS A 323 -25.59 -5.01 -4.07
N ASP A 324 -24.78 -5.59 -4.94
CA ASP A 324 -23.80 -4.98 -5.84
C ASP A 324 -22.73 -4.09 -5.16
N ALA A 325 -22.52 -4.30 -3.86
CA ALA A 325 -21.55 -3.56 -3.08
C ALA A 325 -20.10 -3.96 -3.40
N LYS A 326 -19.24 -2.95 -3.55
CA LYS A 326 -17.81 -3.07 -3.86
C LYS A 326 -17.02 -2.26 -2.84
N ILE A 327 -15.85 -2.75 -2.47
CA ILE A 327 -14.94 -2.06 -1.58
C ILE A 327 -14.00 -1.18 -2.39
N PHE A 328 -13.29 -1.81 -3.32
CA PHE A 328 -12.36 -1.13 -4.20
C PHE A 328 -12.75 -1.38 -5.64
N VAL A 329 -12.85 -0.31 -6.41
CA VAL A 329 -12.90 -0.35 -7.87
C VAL A 329 -11.68 0.40 -8.38
N LEU A 330 -10.68 -0.37 -8.82
CA LEU A 330 -9.39 0.14 -9.24
C LEU A 330 -9.23 -0.03 -10.74
N SER A 331 -9.00 1.08 -11.44
CA SER A 331 -9.06 1.15 -12.89
C SER A 331 -7.90 1.97 -13.46
N HIS A 332 -7.09 1.38 -14.35
CA HIS A 332 -5.94 2.02 -15.02
C HIS A 332 -4.96 2.65 -14.03
N CYS A 333 -4.55 1.85 -13.05
CA CYS A 333 -3.65 2.27 -11.97
C CYS A 333 -2.48 1.30 -11.81
N GLN A 334 -1.44 1.76 -11.15
CA GLN A 334 -0.23 0.97 -10.92
C GLN A 334 0.34 1.16 -9.52
N ASP A 335 1.14 0.20 -9.04
CA ASP A 335 1.73 0.24 -7.69
C ASP A 335 0.65 0.37 -6.61
N VAL A 336 -0.16 -0.69 -6.50
CA VAL A 336 -1.30 -0.75 -5.57
C VAL A 336 -1.05 -1.82 -4.52
N LYS A 337 -1.28 -1.50 -3.25
CA LYS A 337 -1.21 -2.45 -2.14
C LYS A 337 -2.47 -2.35 -1.29
N ILE A 338 -3.28 -3.39 -1.29
CA ILE A 338 -4.49 -3.47 -0.46
C ILE A 338 -4.33 -4.63 0.53
N ASP A 339 -4.54 -4.36 1.81
CA ASP A 339 -4.53 -5.35 2.89
C ASP A 339 -5.68 -5.06 3.85
N THR A 340 -6.77 -5.81 3.77
CA THR A 340 -7.98 -5.53 4.57
C THR A 340 -8.90 -6.75 4.73
N LYS A 341 -10.00 -6.55 5.45
CA LYS A 341 -11.03 -7.54 5.72
C LYS A 341 -12.41 -7.16 5.19
N VAL A 342 -13.12 -8.14 4.64
CA VAL A 342 -14.51 -8.05 4.18
C VAL A 342 -15.38 -8.98 5.00
N ILE A 343 -16.54 -8.51 5.45
CA ILE A 343 -17.54 -9.35 6.10
C ILE A 343 -18.96 -9.08 5.61
N ASN A 344 -19.85 -10.02 5.93
CA ASN A 344 -21.28 -9.91 5.63
C ASN A 344 -21.54 -9.56 4.17
N GLY A 345 -20.79 -10.19 3.26
CA GLY A 345 -20.91 -9.92 1.84
C GLY A 345 -22.32 -10.20 1.32
N GLY A 346 -22.87 -9.24 0.58
CA GLY A 346 -24.13 -9.40 -0.16
C GLY A 346 -23.91 -9.88 -1.59
N GLU A 347 -25.00 -9.87 -2.37
CA GLU A 347 -24.99 -10.26 -3.78
C GLU A 347 -24.20 -9.27 -4.62
N SER A 348 -22.90 -9.50 -4.80
CA SER A 348 -22.03 -8.65 -5.61
C SER A 348 -21.36 -9.46 -6.72
N GLN A 349 -20.99 -8.78 -7.80
CA GLN A 349 -20.11 -9.36 -8.81
C GLN A 349 -18.66 -9.45 -8.28
N SER A 350 -18.19 -8.48 -7.49
CA SER A 350 -16.92 -8.60 -6.78
C SER A 350 -16.78 -7.57 -5.67
N TYR A 351 -16.08 -7.90 -4.59
CA TYR A 351 -15.78 -6.91 -3.55
C TYR A 351 -14.55 -6.07 -3.89
N VAL A 352 -13.54 -6.66 -4.53
CA VAL A 352 -12.39 -5.93 -5.07
C VAL A 352 -12.37 -6.12 -6.59
N VAL A 353 -12.42 -5.01 -7.32
CA VAL A 353 -12.45 -4.98 -8.78
C VAL A 353 -11.14 -4.39 -9.30
N LEU A 354 -10.47 -5.16 -10.16
CA LEU A 354 -9.23 -4.77 -10.82
C LEU A 354 -9.48 -4.69 -12.33
N ASN A 355 -9.32 -3.51 -12.91
CA ASN A 355 -9.42 -3.28 -14.35
C ASN A 355 -8.16 -2.54 -14.85
N ALA A 356 -7.43 -3.13 -15.80
CA ALA A 356 -6.17 -2.56 -16.29
C ALA A 356 -5.23 -2.12 -15.14
N VAL A 357 -4.98 -3.01 -14.18
CA VAL A 357 -4.12 -2.74 -13.02
C VAL A 357 -2.76 -3.39 -13.21
N LYS A 358 -1.70 -2.65 -12.90
CA LYS A 358 -0.31 -3.15 -12.95
C LYS A 358 0.37 -3.10 -11.60
N ASP A 359 1.27 -4.03 -11.33
CA ASP A 359 2.16 -3.99 -10.16
C ASP A 359 1.35 -3.88 -8.85
N ALA A 360 0.49 -4.87 -8.60
CA ALA A 360 -0.45 -4.84 -7.48
C ALA A 360 -0.27 -6.00 -6.50
N GLU A 361 -0.51 -5.72 -5.21
CA GLU A 361 -0.54 -6.69 -4.12
C GLU A 361 -1.87 -6.60 -3.39
N ILE A 362 -2.70 -7.64 -3.49
CA ILE A 362 -4.07 -7.68 -2.98
C ILE A 362 -4.17 -8.78 -1.93
N ASN A 363 -4.17 -8.39 -0.66
CA ASN A 363 -4.30 -9.25 0.50
C ASN A 363 -5.70 -9.05 1.12
N ILE A 364 -6.58 -10.06 1.03
CA ILE A 364 -7.96 -9.94 1.50
C ILE A 364 -8.33 -11.12 2.40
N GLU A 365 -8.81 -10.80 3.60
CA GLU A 365 -9.57 -11.74 4.42
C GLU A 365 -11.07 -11.54 4.19
N ALA A 366 -11.79 -12.59 3.79
CA ALA A 366 -13.23 -12.52 3.55
C ALA A 366 -13.97 -13.58 4.36
N ALA A 367 -15.03 -13.15 5.06
CA ALA A 367 -15.88 -14.03 5.86
C ALA A 367 -17.38 -13.78 5.62
N ASP A 368 -18.15 -14.85 5.49
CA ASP A 368 -19.61 -14.82 5.34
C ASP A 368 -20.07 -14.01 4.12
N CYS A 369 -19.45 -14.30 2.97
CA CYS A 369 -19.71 -13.67 1.68
C CYS A 369 -20.23 -14.70 0.65
N THR A 370 -21.35 -15.36 0.98
CA THR A 370 -21.93 -16.47 0.20
C THR A 370 -22.96 -16.04 -0.85
N ALA A 371 -23.51 -14.83 -0.74
CA ALA A 371 -24.70 -14.40 -1.49
C ALA A 371 -24.42 -13.89 -2.92
N THR A 372 -23.20 -14.07 -3.46
CA THR A 372 -22.77 -13.42 -4.72
C THR A 372 -23.53 -13.94 -5.96
N THR A 373 -23.57 -13.14 -7.03
CA THR A 373 -24.17 -13.54 -8.34
C THR A 373 -23.46 -14.76 -8.91
N SER A 374 -23.99 -15.41 -9.96
CA SER A 374 -23.29 -16.52 -10.66
C SER A 374 -21.88 -16.16 -11.16
N THR A 375 -21.60 -14.86 -11.37
CA THR A 375 -20.30 -14.33 -11.77
C THR A 375 -19.47 -13.81 -10.59
N GLY A 376 -19.96 -13.93 -9.35
CA GLY A 376 -19.47 -13.13 -8.23
C GLY A 376 -18.25 -13.70 -7.48
N ALA A 377 -17.21 -12.89 -7.23
CA ALA A 377 -15.98 -13.30 -6.53
C ALA A 377 -15.55 -12.38 -5.38
N THR A 378 -14.52 -12.78 -4.61
CA THR A 378 -13.92 -11.91 -3.60
C THR A 378 -13.05 -10.84 -4.28
N VAL A 379 -12.17 -11.30 -5.17
CA VAL A 379 -11.37 -10.45 -6.06
C VAL A 379 -11.70 -10.78 -7.51
N GLY A 380 -11.97 -9.74 -8.29
CA GLY A 380 -12.40 -9.86 -9.68
C GLY A 380 -11.48 -9.12 -10.64
N LEU A 381 -11.04 -9.80 -11.69
CA LEU A 381 -10.55 -9.12 -12.88
C LEU A 381 -11.75 -8.69 -13.73
N TYR A 382 -11.78 -7.41 -14.06
CA TYR A 382 -12.76 -6.82 -14.93
C TYR A 382 -12.08 -6.31 -16.19
N VAL A 383 -12.82 -6.47 -17.29
CA VAL A 383 -12.63 -5.69 -18.49
C VAL A 383 -14.00 -5.14 -18.86
N PHE A 384 -14.13 -3.83 -18.97
CA PHE A 384 -15.37 -3.19 -19.39
C PHE A 384 -15.40 -3.11 -20.92
N ASN A 385 -16.51 -3.50 -21.57
CA ASN A 385 -16.76 -3.20 -22.99
C ASN A 385 -17.91 -2.21 -23.15
N ASP A 386 -17.85 -1.45 -24.25
CA ASP A 386 -18.85 -0.45 -24.62
C ASP A 386 -20.23 -1.06 -24.93
N LYS A 387 -20.34 -2.40 -24.98
CA LYS A 387 -21.58 -3.15 -25.24
C LYS A 387 -22.24 -3.69 -23.97
N ASN A 388 -21.57 -3.62 -22.83
CA ASN A 388 -22.09 -4.10 -21.56
C ASN A 388 -22.85 -2.95 -20.94
N THR A 389 -24.18 -3.08 -20.97
CA THR A 389 -25.20 -2.26 -20.31
C THR A 389 -25.10 -2.28 -18.78
N ILE A 390 -23.92 -2.56 -18.20
CA ILE A 390 -23.67 -2.43 -16.78
C ILE A 390 -23.55 -0.93 -16.51
N THR A 391 -24.62 -0.36 -15.97
CA THR A 391 -24.81 1.03 -15.56
C THR A 391 -23.89 1.45 -14.41
N ASN A 392 -22.62 1.05 -14.43
CA ASN A 392 -21.62 1.59 -13.52
C ASN A 392 -21.06 2.89 -14.11
N GLN A 393 -21.57 4.03 -13.66
CA GLN A 393 -21.06 5.36 -14.05
C GLN A 393 -19.57 5.57 -13.68
N ASN A 394 -19.01 4.70 -12.83
CA ASN A 394 -17.61 4.73 -12.42
C ASN A 394 -16.69 3.87 -13.32
N ALA A 395 -17.26 3.06 -14.20
CA ALA A 395 -16.52 2.29 -15.20
C ALA A 395 -16.46 3.07 -16.52
N LYS A 396 -15.24 3.40 -16.93
CA LYS A 396 -14.94 4.31 -18.06
C LYS A 396 -14.55 3.46 -19.31
N PRO A 397 -14.36 4.05 -20.53
CA PRO A 397 -14.60 3.39 -21.82
C PRO A 397 -13.79 2.11 -22.07
N TYR A 398 -14.26 1.27 -23.01
CA TYR A 398 -13.60 0.03 -23.44
C TYR A 398 -12.10 0.22 -23.68
N ASP A 399 -11.31 -0.60 -22.99
CA ASP A 399 -9.87 -0.68 -23.16
C ASP A 399 -9.40 -2.15 -23.19
N LEU A 400 -8.41 -2.42 -24.03
CA LEU A 400 -7.78 -3.73 -24.20
C LEU A 400 -6.55 -3.92 -23.29
N THR A 401 -6.29 -2.97 -22.37
CA THR A 401 -5.16 -3.07 -21.43
C THR A 401 -5.39 -4.21 -20.42
N PRO A 402 -4.53 -5.24 -20.38
CA PRO A 402 -4.67 -6.33 -19.42
C PRO A 402 -4.22 -5.90 -18.03
N CYS A 403 -4.71 -6.61 -17.01
CA CYS A 403 -4.03 -6.69 -15.72
C CYS A 403 -2.68 -7.43 -15.85
N ASP A 404 -1.63 -6.90 -15.21
CA ASP A 404 -0.25 -7.42 -15.30
C ASP A 404 0.50 -7.30 -13.96
N ASN A 405 1.31 -8.29 -13.63
CA ASN A 405 2.13 -8.36 -12.41
C ASN A 405 1.30 -8.16 -11.13
N ILE A 406 0.37 -9.09 -10.86
CA ILE A 406 -0.54 -9.03 -9.71
C ILE A 406 -0.30 -10.19 -8.76
N ASN A 407 -0.08 -9.87 -7.50
CA ASN A 407 -0.03 -10.81 -6.38
C ASN A 407 -1.36 -10.79 -5.64
N VAL A 408 -2.02 -11.93 -5.52
CA VAL A 408 -3.29 -12.05 -4.81
C VAL A 408 -3.15 -13.09 -3.69
N ASN A 409 -3.38 -12.67 -2.45
CA ASN A 409 -3.39 -13.52 -1.26
C ASN A 409 -4.75 -13.47 -0.57
N LEU A 410 -5.42 -14.61 -0.46
CA LEU A 410 -6.77 -14.68 0.09
C LEU A 410 -6.85 -15.58 1.33
N LYS A 411 -7.56 -15.11 2.35
CA LYS A 411 -8.04 -15.94 3.48
C LYS A 411 -9.56 -15.96 3.47
N LEU A 412 -10.15 -17.11 3.18
CA LEU A 412 -11.56 -17.22 2.85
C LEU A 412 -12.29 -18.15 3.81
N LYS A 413 -13.43 -17.71 4.34
CA LYS A 413 -14.33 -18.55 5.14
C LYS A 413 -15.78 -18.28 4.80
N ASN A 414 -16.53 -19.32 4.42
CA ASN A 414 -17.93 -19.18 4.01
C ASN A 414 -18.09 -18.14 2.89
N VAL A 415 -17.42 -18.38 1.77
CA VAL A 415 -17.47 -17.49 0.60
C VAL A 415 -17.97 -18.24 -0.62
N LYS A 416 -18.42 -17.51 -1.63
CA LYS A 416 -18.86 -18.15 -2.87
C LYS A 416 -17.72 -18.47 -3.83
N LYS A 417 -16.89 -17.48 -4.20
CA LYS A 417 -15.65 -17.67 -4.98
C LYS A 417 -14.49 -16.85 -4.41
N GLY A 418 -13.27 -17.33 -4.59
CA GLY A 418 -12.06 -16.57 -4.25
C GLY A 418 -11.73 -15.53 -5.31
N PHE A 419 -11.17 -16.00 -6.44
CA PHE A 419 -10.74 -15.15 -7.55
C PHE A 419 -11.48 -15.51 -8.84
N ALA A 420 -11.89 -14.54 -9.64
CA ALA A 420 -12.46 -14.79 -10.98
C ALA A 420 -12.19 -13.64 -11.96
N GLU A 421 -12.10 -13.95 -13.27
CA GLU A 421 -12.41 -12.96 -14.30
C GLU A 421 -13.92 -12.95 -14.55
N ILE A 422 -14.55 -11.78 -14.35
CA ILE A 422 -16.02 -11.68 -14.22
C ILE A 422 -16.72 -11.53 -15.56
N THR A 423 -15.98 -11.17 -16.62
CA THR A 423 -16.46 -11.16 -18.00
C THR A 423 -15.27 -11.26 -18.95
N PRO A 424 -14.95 -12.47 -19.46
CA PRO A 424 -13.85 -12.64 -20.39
C PRO A 424 -14.12 -11.92 -21.70
N ILE A 425 -13.20 -11.06 -22.10
CA ILE A 425 -13.25 -10.33 -23.37
C ILE A 425 -12.22 -10.91 -24.35
N ASP A 426 -12.62 -10.98 -25.62
CA ASP A 426 -11.76 -11.48 -26.69
C ASP A 426 -10.45 -10.68 -26.80
N LYS A 427 -9.33 -11.38 -27.01
CA LYS A 427 -7.97 -10.81 -27.19
C LYS A 427 -7.30 -10.14 -25.98
N ILE A 428 -7.87 -10.22 -24.78
CA ILE A 428 -7.19 -9.78 -23.56
C ILE A 428 -6.60 -11.00 -22.85
N ILE A 429 -5.30 -10.93 -22.60
CA ILE A 429 -4.56 -11.95 -21.84
C ILE A 429 -3.94 -11.25 -20.64
N HIS A 430 -4.40 -11.61 -19.44
CA HIS A 430 -3.79 -11.17 -18.19
C HIS A 430 -2.47 -11.90 -17.96
N LYS A 431 -1.48 -11.23 -17.37
CA LYS A 431 -0.11 -11.77 -17.29
C LYS A 431 0.49 -11.62 -15.90
N ASN A 432 1.45 -12.50 -15.59
CA ASN A 432 2.28 -12.42 -14.39
C ASN A 432 1.45 -12.40 -13.10
N ILE A 433 0.50 -13.34 -12.96
CA ILE A 433 -0.35 -13.42 -11.77
C ILE A 433 0.18 -14.48 -10.81
N ASN A 434 0.47 -14.06 -9.58
CA ASN A 434 0.80 -14.95 -8.48
C ASN A 434 -0.41 -15.10 -7.54
N TYR A 435 -0.79 -16.33 -7.24
CA TYR A 435 -1.98 -16.62 -6.46
C TYR A 435 -1.70 -17.50 -5.23
N GLU A 436 -2.13 -17.02 -4.08
CA GLU A 436 -2.13 -17.75 -2.81
C GLU A 436 -3.50 -17.68 -2.16
N VAL A 437 -3.97 -18.80 -1.62
CA VAL A 437 -5.27 -18.86 -0.95
C VAL A 437 -5.28 -19.88 0.16
N GLN A 438 -5.92 -19.53 1.27
CA GLN A 438 -6.28 -20.43 2.36
C GLN A 438 -7.77 -20.31 2.59
N ALA A 439 -8.50 -21.39 2.31
CA ALA A 439 -9.95 -21.33 2.23
C ALA A 439 -10.64 -22.51 2.91
N GLU A 440 -11.73 -22.19 3.60
CA GLU A 440 -12.68 -23.14 4.18
C GLU A 440 -14.09 -22.80 3.69
N ASN A 441 -14.85 -23.81 3.26
CA ASN A 441 -16.25 -23.68 2.89
C ASN A 441 -16.46 -22.68 1.73
N VAL A 442 -15.94 -23.01 0.54
CA VAL A 442 -16.10 -22.21 -0.69
C VAL A 442 -17.17 -22.85 -1.56
N MET A 443 -18.25 -22.12 -1.88
CA MET A 443 -19.41 -22.70 -2.56
C MET A 443 -19.13 -23.15 -4.00
N GLU A 444 -18.42 -22.33 -4.77
CA GLU A 444 -18.22 -22.52 -6.21
C GLU A 444 -16.74 -22.74 -6.54
N GLU A 445 -15.88 -21.73 -6.73
CA GLU A 445 -14.48 -21.93 -7.10
C GLU A 445 -13.49 -21.24 -6.15
N LEU A 446 -12.36 -21.90 -5.84
CA LEU A 446 -11.22 -21.21 -5.23
C LEU A 446 -10.69 -20.14 -6.18
N GLY A 447 -10.45 -20.51 -7.43
CA GLY A 447 -10.01 -19.59 -8.48
C GLY A 447 -10.49 -20.00 -9.86
N LEU A 448 -11.04 -19.04 -10.60
CA LEU A 448 -11.41 -19.14 -12.01
C LEU A 448 -10.55 -18.17 -12.82
N PHE A 449 -9.57 -18.71 -13.54
CA PHE A 449 -8.61 -17.97 -14.32
C PHE A 449 -8.95 -18.12 -15.80
N ASN A 450 -9.57 -17.10 -16.35
CA ASN A 450 -9.87 -17.02 -17.77
C ASN A 450 -8.72 -16.24 -18.45
N ASN A 451 -8.18 -16.77 -19.55
CA ASN A 451 -7.12 -16.15 -20.37
C ASN A 451 -5.95 -15.51 -19.57
N VAL A 452 -5.32 -16.27 -18.68
CA VAL A 452 -4.14 -15.81 -17.91
C VAL A 452 -2.88 -16.55 -18.39
N SER A 453 -1.80 -15.81 -18.67
CA SER A 453 -0.45 -16.34 -18.96
C SER A 453 0.55 -15.98 -17.86
N TYR A 454 1.68 -16.70 -17.81
CA TYR A 454 2.73 -16.51 -16.80
C TYR A 454 2.16 -16.55 -15.38
N PHE A 455 1.36 -17.59 -15.12
CA PHE A 455 0.65 -17.76 -13.86
C PHE A 455 1.44 -18.64 -12.90
N LYS A 456 1.48 -18.27 -11.63
CA LYS A 456 2.12 -19.06 -10.58
C LYS A 456 1.26 -19.16 -9.33
N THR A 457 1.30 -20.32 -8.69
CA THR A 457 0.77 -20.50 -7.34
C THR A 457 1.89 -20.61 -6.32
N GLY A 458 1.64 -20.09 -5.13
CA GLY A 458 2.46 -20.29 -3.94
C GLY A 458 1.82 -21.33 -3.03
N LYS A 459 1.09 -20.87 -2.01
CA LYS A 459 0.34 -21.73 -1.07
C LYS A 459 -1.15 -21.72 -1.41
N VAL A 460 -1.70 -22.86 -1.83
CA VAL A 460 -3.12 -23.04 -2.15
C VAL A 460 -3.70 -24.13 -1.27
N ILE A 461 -4.46 -23.75 -0.24
CA ILE A 461 -5.16 -24.68 0.66
C ILE A 461 -6.67 -24.47 0.53
N GLY A 462 -7.39 -25.53 0.21
CA GLY A 462 -8.84 -25.55 0.14
C GLY A 462 -9.42 -26.74 0.87
N ASN A 463 -10.37 -26.49 1.78
CA ASN A 463 -11.16 -27.53 2.43
C ASN A 463 -12.64 -27.21 2.27
N ASP A 464 -13.43 -28.22 1.87
CA ASP A 464 -14.88 -28.08 1.64
C ASP A 464 -15.15 -27.04 0.55
N ILE A 465 -14.83 -27.39 -0.70
CA ILE A 465 -14.84 -26.46 -1.85
C ILE A 465 -15.73 -26.98 -2.99
N GLY A 466 -16.38 -26.11 -3.76
CA GLY A 466 -17.07 -26.51 -4.99
C GLY A 466 -16.09 -27.06 -6.04
N HIS A 467 -15.15 -26.23 -6.46
CA HIS A 467 -14.06 -26.50 -7.38
C HIS A 467 -12.80 -25.81 -6.85
N GLY A 468 -11.65 -26.37 -7.18
CA GLY A 468 -10.36 -25.80 -6.86
C GLY A 468 -9.96 -24.74 -7.87
N LEU A 469 -8.88 -25.00 -8.60
CA LEU A 469 -8.33 -24.07 -9.60
C LEU A 469 -8.83 -24.45 -10.99
N ILE A 470 -9.56 -23.52 -11.63
CA ILE A 470 -10.04 -23.68 -13.00
C ILE A 470 -9.30 -22.68 -13.89
N PHE A 471 -8.66 -23.18 -14.93
CA PHE A 471 -8.03 -22.40 -15.99
C PHE A 471 -8.82 -22.62 -17.26
N GLN A 472 -9.41 -21.55 -17.79
CA GLN A 472 -10.26 -21.60 -18.96
C GLN A 472 -9.70 -20.71 -20.06
N ILE A 473 -9.31 -21.33 -21.17
CA ILE A 473 -8.74 -20.62 -22.32
C ILE A 473 -9.84 -20.46 -23.37
N LEU A 474 -10.28 -19.21 -23.57
CA LEU A 474 -11.45 -18.91 -24.40
C LEU A 474 -11.08 -18.29 -25.73
N ASN A 475 -10.06 -17.45 -25.74
CA ASN A 475 -9.89 -16.42 -26.76
C ASN A 475 -8.56 -16.54 -27.50
N ASP A 476 -7.46 -16.72 -26.76
CA ASP A 476 -6.12 -16.84 -27.34
C ASP A 476 -5.25 -17.82 -26.53
N THR A 477 -4.15 -18.26 -27.12
CA THR A 477 -3.20 -19.18 -26.49
C THR A 477 -2.59 -18.54 -25.25
N CYS A 478 -2.71 -19.23 -24.11
CA CYS A 478 -2.09 -18.81 -22.87
C CYS A 478 -0.96 -19.77 -22.51
N GLU A 479 0.12 -19.27 -21.92
CA GLU A 479 1.32 -20.09 -21.71
C GLU A 479 1.99 -19.83 -20.36
N ASP A 480 2.83 -20.78 -19.97
CA ASP A 480 3.67 -20.77 -18.78
C ASP A 480 2.88 -20.71 -17.47
N PHE A 481 2.48 -21.90 -17.02
CA PHE A 481 1.79 -22.10 -15.75
C PHE A 481 2.69 -22.89 -14.80
N THR A 482 2.92 -22.34 -13.61
CA THR A 482 3.66 -23.02 -12.53
C THR A 482 2.72 -23.27 -11.35
N ILE A 483 2.32 -24.52 -11.17
CA ILE A 483 1.34 -24.93 -10.16
C ILE A 483 2.05 -25.67 -9.02
N GLU A 484 2.14 -25.05 -7.85
CA GLU A 484 2.90 -25.51 -6.69
C GLU A 484 2.10 -25.29 -5.40
N GLY A 485 2.47 -26.00 -4.33
CA GLY A 485 1.90 -25.81 -3.00
C GLY A 485 0.38 -26.02 -2.89
N VAL A 486 -0.20 -26.82 -3.79
CA VAL A 486 -1.63 -27.14 -3.81
C VAL A 486 -1.97 -28.26 -2.82
N ASN A 487 -2.94 -28.00 -1.95
CA ASN A 487 -3.57 -28.98 -1.07
C ASN A 487 -5.09 -28.72 -1.02
N ILE A 488 -5.82 -29.45 -1.85
CA ILE A 488 -7.27 -29.30 -2.03
C ILE A 488 -7.98 -30.58 -1.57
N ARG A 489 -8.97 -30.42 -0.70
CA ARG A 489 -9.70 -31.54 -0.08
C ARG A 489 -11.19 -31.25 0.00
N ASN A 490 -11.97 -32.33 0.07
CA ASN A 490 -13.41 -32.34 0.30
C ASN A 490 -14.19 -31.48 -0.72
N GLY A 491 -14.47 -32.04 -1.90
CA GLY A 491 -15.34 -31.40 -2.88
C GLY A 491 -16.81 -31.41 -2.43
N LYS A 492 -17.50 -30.27 -2.50
CA LYS A 492 -18.91 -30.09 -2.10
C LYS A 492 -19.89 -30.85 -2.99
N SER A 493 -19.60 -30.91 -4.29
CA SER A 493 -20.44 -31.62 -5.26
C SER A 493 -19.77 -32.93 -5.66
N LYS A 494 -20.47 -34.05 -5.45
CA LYS A 494 -20.00 -35.39 -5.81
C LYS A 494 -19.89 -35.59 -7.33
N GLU A 495 -20.59 -34.80 -8.13
CA GLU A 495 -20.72 -35.02 -9.58
C GLU A 495 -19.97 -33.99 -10.41
N THR A 496 -19.70 -32.80 -9.87
CA THR A 496 -19.14 -31.70 -10.66
C THR A 496 -17.79 -31.17 -10.16
N SER A 497 -17.43 -31.39 -8.89
CA SER A 497 -16.21 -30.79 -8.33
C SER A 497 -14.92 -31.21 -9.06
N ARG A 498 -14.00 -30.27 -9.24
CA ARG A 498 -12.68 -30.50 -9.86
C ARG A 498 -11.60 -29.93 -8.96
N GLY A 499 -10.50 -30.64 -8.75
CA GLY A 499 -9.36 -30.13 -7.98
C GLY A 499 -8.57 -29.09 -8.76
N ILE A 500 -7.98 -29.50 -9.88
CA ILE A 500 -7.29 -28.62 -10.84
C ILE A 500 -7.85 -28.94 -12.22
N TRP A 501 -8.27 -27.93 -12.98
CA TRP A 501 -8.86 -28.13 -14.28
C TRP A 501 -8.35 -27.10 -15.29
N PHE A 502 -7.62 -27.58 -16.29
CA PHE A 502 -7.28 -26.80 -17.47
C PHE A 502 -8.22 -27.18 -18.61
N LYS A 503 -8.96 -26.21 -19.15
CA LYS A 503 -9.90 -26.42 -20.24
C LYS A 503 -9.72 -25.42 -21.38
N SER A 504 -9.69 -25.95 -22.58
CA SER A 504 -9.58 -25.24 -23.85
C SER A 504 -10.67 -25.69 -24.82
N LYS A 505 -10.90 -24.91 -25.87
CA LYS A 505 -11.83 -25.28 -26.95
C LYS A 505 -11.23 -26.40 -27.80
N GLU A 506 -12.08 -27.26 -28.33
CA GLU A 506 -11.68 -28.31 -29.28
C GLU A 506 -11.23 -27.71 -30.62
N GLY A 507 -10.16 -28.30 -31.20
CA GLY A 507 -9.68 -28.00 -32.55
C GLY A 507 -8.19 -27.63 -32.59
N ASP A 508 -7.50 -28.01 -33.67
CA ASP A 508 -6.05 -27.80 -33.80
C ASP A 508 -5.63 -26.32 -33.81
N ASN A 509 -6.52 -25.44 -34.27
CA ASN A 509 -6.33 -23.98 -34.30
C ASN A 509 -7.09 -23.26 -33.17
N ALA A 510 -7.73 -24.00 -32.26
CA ALA A 510 -8.47 -23.40 -31.15
C ALA A 510 -7.49 -22.81 -30.11
N PRO A 511 -7.90 -21.83 -29.29
CA PRO A 511 -7.09 -21.33 -28.18
C PRO A 511 -6.69 -22.43 -27.19
N GLN A 512 -5.40 -22.53 -26.86
CA GLN A 512 -4.84 -23.61 -26.04
C GLN A 512 -4.07 -23.06 -24.84
N TYR A 513 -3.99 -23.81 -23.75
CA TYR A 513 -2.92 -23.60 -22.78
C TYR A 513 -1.64 -24.29 -23.25
N LYS A 514 -0.48 -23.73 -22.89
CA LYS A 514 0.85 -24.28 -23.16
C LYS A 514 1.76 -24.25 -21.94
N ASN A 515 2.67 -25.22 -21.84
CA ASN A 515 3.78 -25.24 -20.88
C ASN A 515 3.31 -25.21 -19.41
N ILE A 516 2.49 -26.18 -19.03
CA ILE A 516 2.08 -26.35 -17.63
C ILE A 516 3.12 -27.20 -16.89
N ARG A 517 3.55 -26.71 -15.72
CA ARG A 517 4.44 -27.41 -14.78
C ARG A 517 3.70 -27.51 -13.44
N MET A 518 3.25 -28.71 -13.06
CA MET A 518 2.62 -28.96 -11.76
C MET A 518 3.54 -29.80 -10.88
N ASN A 519 3.90 -29.30 -9.69
CA ASN A 519 4.84 -29.98 -8.79
C ASN A 519 4.18 -30.29 -7.44
N ASN A 520 4.18 -31.56 -7.06
CA ASN A 520 3.66 -32.08 -5.79
C ASN A 520 2.21 -31.65 -5.43
N PRO A 521 1.24 -31.63 -6.37
CA PRO A 521 -0.14 -31.28 -6.01
C PRO A 521 -0.77 -32.37 -5.14
N VAL A 522 -1.46 -31.96 -4.06
CA VAL A 522 -2.27 -32.85 -3.22
C VAL A 522 -3.75 -32.55 -3.49
N VAL A 523 -4.48 -33.51 -4.05
CA VAL A 523 -5.91 -33.37 -4.34
C VAL A 523 -6.66 -34.58 -3.82
N ARG A 524 -7.66 -34.36 -2.95
CA ARG A 524 -8.41 -35.45 -2.33
C ARG A 524 -9.90 -35.25 -2.36
N THR A 525 -10.64 -36.34 -2.48
CA THR A 525 -12.10 -36.40 -2.22
C THR A 525 -12.91 -35.35 -2.99
N VAL A 526 -12.55 -35.11 -4.25
CA VAL A 526 -13.31 -34.30 -5.23
C VAL A 526 -13.93 -35.22 -6.29
N SER A 527 -14.74 -34.73 -7.22
CA SER A 527 -15.27 -35.57 -8.30
C SER A 527 -14.16 -36.01 -9.25
N LYS A 528 -13.40 -35.07 -9.85
CA LYS A 528 -12.14 -35.39 -10.56
C LYS A 528 -10.98 -34.62 -9.99
N GLY A 529 -9.82 -35.27 -9.87
CA GLY A 529 -8.64 -34.68 -9.24
C GLY A 529 -7.99 -33.61 -10.11
N ILE A 530 -7.23 -34.02 -11.11
CA ILE A 530 -6.54 -33.14 -12.07
C ILE A 530 -7.05 -33.46 -13.47
N VAL A 531 -7.48 -32.43 -14.20
CA VAL A 531 -8.05 -32.58 -15.54
C VAL A 531 -7.37 -31.61 -16.50
N THR A 532 -6.94 -32.10 -17.66
CA THR A 532 -6.36 -31.29 -18.73
C THR A 532 -7.07 -31.59 -20.05
N ASP A 533 -7.78 -30.60 -20.59
CA ASP A 533 -8.60 -30.73 -21.81
C ASP A 533 -8.05 -29.88 -22.96
N TYR A 534 -7.78 -30.46 -24.14
CA TYR A 534 -7.47 -29.72 -25.38
C TYR A 534 -6.31 -28.70 -25.32
N GLY A 535 -5.14 -29.07 -24.81
CA GLY A 535 -3.96 -28.18 -24.77
C GLY A 535 -2.65 -28.82 -25.20
N TYR A 536 -1.54 -28.19 -24.85
CA TYR A 536 -0.20 -28.66 -25.25
C TYR A 536 0.81 -28.56 -24.11
N SER A 537 1.67 -29.57 -23.95
CA SER A 537 2.76 -29.60 -22.96
C SER A 537 2.28 -29.36 -21.53
N ALA A 538 1.75 -30.41 -20.91
CA ALA A 538 1.45 -30.42 -19.48
C ALA A 538 2.28 -31.48 -18.77
N LYS A 539 3.10 -31.06 -17.79
CA LYS A 539 3.97 -31.94 -16.99
C LYS A 539 3.52 -31.92 -15.53
N ILE A 540 3.14 -33.08 -15.02
CA ILE A 540 2.69 -33.28 -13.63
C ILE A 540 3.74 -34.14 -12.92
N THR A 541 4.32 -33.62 -11.84
CA THR A 541 5.41 -34.29 -11.11
C THR A 541 4.98 -34.57 -9.68
N ASN A 542 5.15 -35.83 -9.27
CA ASN A 542 4.90 -36.35 -7.93
C ASN A 542 3.52 -35.99 -7.33
N PRO A 543 2.39 -36.16 -8.06
CA PRO A 543 1.07 -35.86 -7.53
C PRO A 543 0.66 -36.84 -6.41
N ASP A 544 -0.11 -36.35 -5.44
CA ASP A 544 -0.85 -37.16 -4.47
C ASP A 544 -2.36 -36.95 -4.70
N VAL A 545 -2.96 -37.79 -5.53
CA VAL A 545 -4.37 -37.66 -5.95
C VAL A 545 -5.16 -38.89 -5.53
N GLN A 546 -6.06 -38.71 -4.56
CA GLN A 546 -6.74 -39.84 -3.93
C GLN A 546 -8.22 -39.60 -3.66
N ASP A 547 -8.96 -40.70 -3.59
CA ASP A 547 -10.35 -40.75 -3.16
C ASP A 547 -11.31 -39.92 -4.03
N CYS A 548 -10.95 -39.65 -5.29
CA CYS A 548 -11.84 -38.98 -6.23
C CYS A 548 -13.05 -39.86 -6.60
N TRP A 549 -14.21 -39.23 -6.81
CA TRP A 549 -15.44 -39.94 -7.15
C TRP A 549 -15.38 -40.58 -8.53
N GLU A 550 -14.80 -39.86 -9.49
CA GLU A 550 -14.50 -40.26 -10.87
C GLU A 550 -12.96 -40.34 -11.05
N ASP A 551 -12.43 -39.82 -12.15
CA ASP A 551 -11.01 -39.91 -12.47
C ASP A 551 -10.12 -39.19 -11.45
N GLY A 552 -9.02 -39.83 -11.07
CA GLY A 552 -7.97 -39.17 -10.29
C GLY A 552 -7.28 -38.12 -11.14
N VAL A 553 -6.58 -38.56 -12.19
CA VAL A 553 -5.99 -37.68 -13.20
C VAL A 553 -6.54 -38.05 -14.58
N TRP A 554 -7.03 -37.05 -15.31
CA TRP A 554 -7.57 -37.23 -16.65
C TRP A 554 -6.90 -36.30 -17.67
N ASN A 555 -6.26 -36.90 -18.67
CA ASN A 555 -5.85 -36.21 -19.89
C ASN A 555 -6.91 -36.39 -20.97
N TYR A 556 -7.67 -35.34 -21.25
CA TYR A 556 -8.67 -35.26 -22.30
C TYR A 556 -8.16 -34.40 -23.47
N PHE A 557 -7.15 -34.93 -24.16
CA PHE A 557 -6.61 -34.40 -25.43
C PHE A 557 -5.63 -33.23 -25.26
N THR A 558 -4.82 -33.30 -24.21
CA THR A 558 -3.57 -32.56 -24.11
C THR A 558 -2.45 -33.32 -24.82
N LEU A 559 -1.82 -32.66 -25.80
CA LEU A 559 -0.65 -33.18 -26.51
C LEU A 559 0.63 -32.94 -25.71
N ASP A 560 1.65 -33.79 -25.92
CA ASP A 560 2.91 -33.77 -25.15
C ASP A 560 2.68 -33.77 -23.62
N TRP A 561 1.72 -34.58 -23.19
CA TRP A 561 1.35 -34.70 -21.78
C TRP A 561 2.31 -35.65 -21.05
N GLY A 562 2.65 -35.31 -19.80
CA GLY A 562 3.56 -36.10 -18.99
C GLY A 562 3.13 -36.16 -17.52
N LEU A 563 3.19 -37.34 -16.91
CA LEU A 563 3.04 -37.54 -15.48
C LEU A 563 4.16 -38.44 -14.97
N SER A 564 4.91 -37.98 -13.97
CA SER A 564 6.03 -38.72 -13.38
C SER A 564 5.99 -38.73 -11.85
N GLY A 565 6.21 -39.89 -11.23
CA GLY A 565 6.22 -40.03 -9.77
C GLY A 565 4.84 -40.04 -9.12
N GLY A 566 4.82 -40.04 -7.79
CA GLY A 566 3.59 -39.81 -7.02
C GLY A 566 2.67 -41.02 -6.87
N THR A 567 1.53 -40.77 -6.24
CA THR A 567 0.50 -41.74 -5.89
C THR A 567 -0.85 -41.25 -6.36
N VAL A 568 -1.45 -41.98 -7.30
CA VAL A 568 -2.79 -41.71 -7.84
C VAL A 568 -3.64 -42.94 -7.60
N LYS A 569 -4.35 -43.04 -6.46
CA LYS A 569 -5.03 -44.28 -6.06
C LYS A 569 -6.36 -44.01 -5.38
N ASN A 570 -7.17 -45.05 -5.22
CA ASN A 570 -8.47 -44.96 -4.54
C ASN A 570 -9.49 -44.03 -5.23
N ASN A 571 -9.26 -43.68 -6.49
CA ASN A 571 -10.19 -42.91 -7.31
C ASN A 571 -11.16 -43.85 -8.03
N ASN A 572 -12.06 -43.26 -8.82
CA ASN A 572 -13.21 -43.89 -9.43
C ASN A 572 -14.04 -44.64 -8.37
N LYS A 573 -14.34 -43.97 -7.25
CA LYS A 573 -15.12 -44.55 -6.16
C LYS A 573 -16.54 -44.93 -6.59
N ASN A 574 -17.05 -44.33 -7.65
CA ASN A 574 -18.34 -44.73 -8.23
C ASN A 574 -18.27 -46.06 -9.00
N GLY A 575 -17.07 -46.54 -9.36
CA GLY A 575 -16.87 -47.82 -10.00
C GLY A 575 -17.29 -47.86 -11.48
N TRP A 576 -17.17 -46.75 -12.20
CA TRP A 576 -17.48 -46.71 -13.64
C TRP A 576 -16.36 -47.31 -14.47
N ASP A 577 -16.68 -48.25 -15.38
CA ASP A 577 -15.69 -48.88 -16.27
C ASP A 577 -15.01 -47.89 -17.24
N SER A 578 -15.64 -46.74 -17.43
CA SER A 578 -15.17 -45.63 -18.25
C SER A 578 -14.21 -44.67 -17.53
N ARG A 579 -13.86 -44.96 -16.27
CA ARG A 579 -13.05 -44.09 -15.39
C ARG A 579 -11.92 -44.86 -14.72
N ALA A 580 -10.87 -44.16 -14.30
CA ALA A 580 -9.70 -44.79 -13.70
C ALA A 580 -8.98 -43.89 -12.68
N ASP A 581 -7.99 -44.44 -11.96
CA ASP A 581 -7.07 -43.60 -11.22
C ASP A 581 -6.34 -42.65 -12.17
N ILE A 582 -5.86 -43.18 -13.30
CA ILE A 582 -5.28 -42.40 -14.39
C ILE A 582 -6.01 -42.74 -15.69
N HIS A 583 -6.62 -41.74 -16.32
CA HIS A 583 -7.30 -41.84 -17.61
C HIS A 583 -6.56 -40.98 -18.64
N ILE A 584 -6.11 -41.58 -19.74
CA ILE A 584 -5.54 -40.88 -20.88
C ILE A 584 -6.42 -41.20 -22.09
N GLY A 585 -7.09 -40.18 -22.62
CA GLY A 585 -7.90 -40.32 -23.80
C GLY A 585 -9.35 -39.85 -23.63
N GLU A 586 -10.05 -39.88 -24.75
CA GLU A 586 -11.50 -39.67 -24.84
C GLU A 586 -12.21 -41.01 -24.93
N LEU A 587 -13.32 -41.16 -24.19
CA LEU A 587 -14.19 -42.33 -24.28
C LEU A 587 -14.70 -42.50 -25.70
N ASN A 588 -14.49 -43.68 -26.28
CA ASN A 588 -14.94 -44.02 -27.63
C ASN A 588 -16.40 -43.60 -27.91
N ILE A 589 -16.59 -42.51 -28.67
CA ILE A 589 -17.89 -42.07 -29.17
C ILE A 589 -18.19 -42.82 -30.47
N ALA A 590 -19.33 -43.51 -30.54
CA ALA A 590 -19.75 -44.23 -31.74
C ALA A 590 -19.84 -43.26 -32.94
N GLY A 591 -19.06 -43.54 -33.99
CA GLY A 591 -19.06 -42.77 -35.25
C GLY A 591 -18.07 -41.59 -35.32
N GLY A 592 -17.26 -41.34 -34.28
CA GLY A 592 -16.21 -40.32 -34.31
C GLY A 592 -14.88 -40.83 -34.91
N THR A 593 -14.12 -39.95 -35.57
CA THR A 593 -12.72 -40.21 -35.91
C THR A 593 -11.92 -40.34 -34.60
N LYS A 594 -11.26 -41.48 -34.40
CA LYS A 594 -10.49 -41.74 -33.19
C LYS A 594 -9.27 -40.81 -33.12
N LYS A 595 -9.29 -39.86 -32.17
CA LYS A 595 -8.16 -39.00 -31.84
C LYS A 595 -7.02 -39.82 -31.22
N VAL A 596 -5.78 -39.53 -31.62
CA VAL A 596 -4.57 -40.20 -31.08
C VAL A 596 -3.87 -39.34 -30.04
N PHE A 597 -3.29 -39.97 -29.03
CA PHE A 597 -2.71 -39.29 -27.87
C PHE A 597 -1.23 -39.64 -27.72
N ARG A 598 -0.40 -38.61 -27.47
CA ARG A 598 1.00 -38.76 -27.05
C ARG A 598 1.14 -38.44 -25.57
N ALA A 599 1.56 -39.42 -24.78
CA ALA A 599 1.72 -39.29 -23.35
C ALA A 599 2.99 -39.97 -22.83
N MET A 600 3.57 -39.40 -21.77
CA MET A 600 4.62 -40.02 -20.96
C MET A 600 4.11 -40.27 -19.55
N LEU A 601 4.07 -41.52 -19.11
CA LEU A 601 3.70 -41.92 -17.75
C LEU A 601 4.83 -42.73 -17.13
N SER A 602 5.43 -42.25 -16.04
CA SER A 602 6.62 -42.93 -15.48
C SER A 602 6.75 -42.92 -13.97
N ASN A 603 7.13 -44.04 -13.35
CA ASN A 603 7.39 -44.15 -11.91
C ASN A 603 6.18 -43.82 -11.02
N VAL A 604 4.97 -44.21 -11.44
CA VAL A 604 3.71 -43.82 -10.78
C VAL A 604 3.09 -45.02 -10.10
N GLN A 605 2.45 -44.80 -8.95
CA GLN A 605 1.61 -45.82 -8.30
C GLN A 605 0.13 -45.50 -8.54
N ALA A 606 -0.56 -46.37 -9.28
CA ALA A 606 -1.99 -46.23 -9.54
C ALA A 606 -2.70 -47.56 -9.64
N ARG A 607 -3.85 -47.77 -8.99
CA ARG A 607 -4.50 -49.09 -9.01
C ARG A 607 -5.10 -49.39 -10.38
N THR A 608 -5.68 -48.39 -11.04
CA THR A 608 -6.25 -48.53 -12.38
C THR A 608 -5.72 -47.48 -13.36
N ILE A 609 -5.34 -47.93 -14.54
CA ILE A 609 -4.87 -47.07 -15.63
C ILE A 609 -5.66 -47.43 -16.87
N ARG A 610 -6.30 -46.42 -17.46
CA ARG A 610 -7.05 -46.55 -18.71
C ARG A 610 -6.43 -45.65 -19.76
N VAL A 611 -6.11 -46.23 -20.90
CA VAL A 611 -5.55 -45.51 -22.04
C VAL A 611 -6.34 -45.79 -23.32
N GLU A 612 -6.65 -44.75 -24.09
CA GLU A 612 -7.43 -44.83 -25.32
C GLU A 612 -6.64 -44.21 -26.48
N ASN A 613 -6.48 -44.97 -27.59
CA ASN A 613 -5.82 -44.54 -28.83
C ASN A 613 -4.42 -43.92 -28.65
N LEU A 614 -3.55 -44.57 -27.89
CA LEU A 614 -2.18 -44.09 -27.69
C LEU A 614 -1.32 -44.24 -28.96
N GLN A 615 -0.51 -43.23 -29.23
CA GLN A 615 0.50 -43.23 -30.28
C GLN A 615 1.77 -42.52 -29.79
N ASP A 616 2.95 -43.03 -30.18
CA ASP A 616 4.26 -42.48 -29.82
C ASP A 616 4.46 -42.25 -28.31
N SER A 617 3.87 -43.11 -27.47
CA SER A 617 3.78 -42.91 -26.02
C SER A 617 4.71 -43.83 -25.24
N ILE A 618 5.09 -43.39 -24.03
CA ILE A 618 5.93 -44.15 -23.09
C ILE A 618 5.18 -44.31 -21.78
N VAL A 619 4.93 -45.55 -21.37
CA VAL A 619 4.47 -45.93 -20.03
C VAL A 619 5.55 -46.83 -19.44
N ASN A 620 6.18 -46.43 -18.33
CA ASN A 620 7.34 -47.14 -17.80
C ASN A 620 7.40 -47.12 -16.26
N ASN A 621 7.86 -48.21 -15.64
CA ASN A 621 8.00 -48.33 -14.18
C ASN A 621 6.73 -47.95 -13.41
N VAL A 622 5.56 -48.34 -13.93
CA VAL A 622 4.27 -48.02 -13.29
C VAL A 622 3.79 -49.21 -12.47
N ILE A 623 3.30 -48.98 -11.25
CA ILE A 623 2.75 -50.03 -10.38
C ILE A 623 1.23 -50.00 -10.46
N VAL A 624 0.61 -51.12 -10.83
CA VAL A 624 -0.84 -51.29 -10.99
C VAL A 624 -1.39 -52.48 -10.20
N LYS A 625 -2.71 -52.52 -9.99
CA LYS A 625 -3.36 -53.75 -9.48
C LYS A 625 -3.43 -54.80 -10.59
N ALA A 626 -3.54 -56.08 -10.23
CA ALA A 626 -3.75 -57.15 -11.20
C ALA A 626 -4.96 -56.86 -12.11
N GLY A 627 -4.76 -56.86 -13.44
CA GLY A 627 -5.78 -56.49 -14.42
C GLY A 627 -6.20 -55.02 -14.37
N GLY A 628 -5.43 -54.16 -13.69
CA GLY A 628 -5.70 -52.74 -13.51
C GLY A 628 -5.36 -51.89 -14.73
N PHE A 629 -4.62 -52.43 -15.70
CA PHE A 629 -4.25 -51.73 -16.93
C PHE A 629 -5.21 -52.08 -18.06
N SER A 630 -5.92 -51.07 -18.58
CA SER A 630 -6.85 -51.20 -19.71
C SER A 630 -6.38 -50.36 -20.88
N LYS A 631 -6.32 -50.97 -22.06
CA LYS A 631 -5.96 -50.32 -23.33
C LYS A 631 -7.05 -50.52 -24.37
N VAL A 632 -7.50 -49.42 -24.97
CA VAL A 632 -8.59 -49.43 -25.96
C VAL A 632 -8.19 -48.69 -27.22
N GLY A 633 -8.45 -49.27 -28.39
CA GLY A 633 -8.23 -48.61 -29.68
C GLY A 633 -6.80 -48.72 -30.21
N SER A 634 -6.35 -47.70 -30.95
CA SER A 634 -5.09 -47.75 -31.70
C SER A 634 -3.88 -47.90 -30.79
N ASP A 635 -2.90 -48.67 -31.27
CA ASP A 635 -1.62 -48.93 -30.61
C ASP A 635 -0.49 -48.83 -31.63
N HIS A 636 0.17 -47.68 -31.68
CA HIS A 636 1.26 -47.45 -32.63
C HIS A 636 2.49 -46.85 -31.94
N ASN A 637 3.64 -47.49 -32.13
CA ASN A 637 4.94 -47.01 -31.65
C ASN A 637 4.98 -46.66 -30.15
N ASN A 638 4.31 -47.47 -29.32
CA ASN A 638 4.24 -47.28 -27.88
C ASN A 638 5.23 -48.21 -27.16
N LYS A 639 5.83 -47.74 -26.07
CA LYS A 639 6.59 -48.57 -25.11
C LYS A 639 5.81 -48.63 -23.80
N ILE A 640 5.38 -49.82 -23.39
CA ILE A 640 4.55 -50.01 -22.19
C ILE A 640 5.21 -51.07 -21.31
N ASP A 641 5.57 -50.67 -20.10
CA ASP A 641 6.12 -51.51 -19.03
C ASP A 641 5.48 -51.13 -17.69
N TYR A 642 4.93 -52.13 -16.99
CA TYR A 642 4.26 -51.96 -15.70
C TYR A 642 4.40 -53.23 -14.84
N LEU A 643 4.39 -53.03 -13.52
CA LEU A 643 4.39 -54.08 -12.51
C LEU A 643 2.99 -54.22 -11.91
N GLU A 644 2.37 -55.38 -12.09
CA GLU A 644 1.15 -55.73 -11.37
C GLU A 644 1.48 -56.22 -9.95
N VAL A 645 0.74 -55.73 -8.96
CA VAL A 645 0.84 -56.18 -7.56
C VAL A 645 -0.55 -56.45 -6.98
N GLY A 646 -0.62 -57.18 -5.86
CA GLY A 646 -1.86 -57.33 -5.09
C GLY A 646 -2.14 -56.06 -4.30
N TRP A 647 -3.36 -55.49 -4.42
CA TRP A 647 -3.80 -54.26 -3.75
C TRP A 647 -4.99 -54.50 -2.83
#